data_AF-A0A8J5PEW8-F1
#
_entry.id   AF-A0A8J5PEW8-F1
#
_cell.length_a   1.000
_cell.length_b   1.000
_cell.length_c   1.000
_cell.angle_alpha   90.00
_cell.angle_beta   90.00
_cell.angle_gamma   90.00
#
_symmetry.space_group_name_H-M   'P 1'
#
loop_
_entity.id
_entity.type
_entity.pdbx_description
1 polymer ?
#
loop_
_entity_poly.entity_id
_entity_poly.type
_entity_poly.pdbx_seq_one_letter_code
_entity_poly.pdbx_strand_id
1 'polypeptide(L)'
;MRTPRARLPGITRKDRISHVVQVMLTVFGLSHTKHTIVGNDYIRGVSGGERKRVSIAETALSEAAISAWDNSTRGLDAESALHFISRLRTLSDLTQSSNAAAIYQSSQSIVNLFDKILVLYEGRGIFFGNASLASGYFERMGWYRHPRQTAGDFLTVVTNPEQRQAQAGHENSVPRTSEEFEQYWRDSNEYLALMQEIDEYQKDFYGNNDVTQKQFKEIRGKLKAKGMLKKASQTISFPMQTALCARRATQQLWNDKASTFTTLIGEIIIALVVGSIFYGTPETSDAFFSYGSVLFFSVLLNVLMAVTDTHNLYKGRSVMAKQSSYAFYRPSADAFANVLVDIPVKFVVAVFFNVILYFLSGLAKTASQFFIFFLFVFVTTIAMSMIFRTIAAATVSLPQAMAISGFLVLALVTYTGFVLPGPDMHPWFKWISYINPLAYAFEALLVNQAHGTDYPCSNLVPSYPNLVGETFVCPVPGSVAGETFVNGDSWFETSYDYSYSHLWRNLGIIFGFLFFFLVTYLLATELNVNSSVGIEVPVFLRGRLPKADSKLKARVDIERPLIANGATIEITSGEPTRTKANQSVFSWRKLTFDVMIKGNPRRLLDEPSGWVKPGSLVALMGVSGAGKTTLLNALAQRMSSGQVQGEFYVGGNPLPASFKSEVGYVQQQDVHLETSTVREALQFSAMLRQPRDIPKSQKLQSVEETIHLVGMDEYADAIVGLPGKGLNAEQRKRLSIGVELAGKPSLLLFLDEPTSGLDSQSSEAILSLLQKLAMGGLGILCTIHQPSAMLFQRFDRLLLMARGGKVAYFGDVGENSETVLGYFGERAPRRCNDDENPAEYILDMIGNSKGDEFDWPHLWNTSREANEVTAELDHISQSPSPKPPHKHDAQTQQRGAYPVPLTSQVPIVYRRIMQQYWRSTTYIVSKFILGIAGTLFIGFSFFQPGNSILGTQNAIFSILMVCAMFSSLVQQIMPKFVMQRTIYEVRERHSNMYSWTVLILTNILAEIPYHIILGVITFAIFNYTVFGIRSSEDQGLILLFFVYFYVLVGTFAAMVIAPLPDATTAGRVTTVLFSMMLLFAGVFQTPTALPGFWIFMYRVSPMTYLVGGVSVTGLAGDTIVCSDSELAIFQPPTGESCGSYMQQYIEQGALGTLLNPQATTDCSYCPLRYTDQILARSGMYYHDRWRDWALGFAYVIFNIAATFLLYALFRLSLWGAGIKRVQQMFRRNGHHTGV
;
A
#
# COMPACT_ATOMS: atom_id res chain seq x y z
N MET A 1 26.53 7.68 -5.51
CA MET A 1 26.09 8.96 -6.11
C MET A 1 27.04 10.12 -5.84
N ARG A 2 27.65 10.25 -4.65
CA ARG A 2 28.44 11.44 -4.26
C ARG A 2 29.95 11.40 -4.52
N THR A 3 30.51 10.27 -4.95
CA THR A 3 31.97 10.09 -5.16
C THR A 3 32.56 11.20 -6.05
N PRO A 4 33.54 11.98 -5.55
CA PRO A 4 34.08 13.13 -6.27
C PRO A 4 34.98 12.72 -7.43
N ARG A 5 35.17 13.66 -8.36
CA ARG A 5 36.12 13.50 -9.47
C ARG A 5 37.56 13.51 -8.97
N ALA A 6 37.92 14.53 -8.19
CA ALA A 6 39.21 14.65 -7.52
C ALA A 6 39.34 13.57 -6.44
N ARG A 7 40.35 12.70 -6.58
CA ARG A 7 40.64 11.54 -5.73
C ARG A 7 42.16 11.41 -5.59
N LEU A 8 42.60 10.66 -4.59
CA LEU A 8 44.01 10.32 -4.43
C LEU A 8 44.54 9.61 -5.70
N PRO A 9 45.79 9.87 -6.11
CA PRO A 9 46.41 9.21 -7.25
C PRO A 9 46.34 7.68 -7.13
N GLY A 10 46.09 6.97 -8.22
CA GLY A 10 46.02 5.49 -8.24
C GLY A 10 44.70 4.87 -7.76
N ILE A 11 43.79 5.60 -7.11
CA ILE A 11 42.52 5.06 -6.61
C ILE A 11 41.40 5.21 -7.64
N THR A 12 40.88 4.10 -8.16
CA THR A 12 39.74 4.15 -9.09
C THR A 12 38.44 4.51 -8.37
N ARG A 13 37.40 4.86 -9.14
CA ARG A 13 36.12 5.29 -8.57
C ARG A 13 35.43 4.11 -7.90
N LYS A 14 35.59 2.92 -8.48
CA LYS A 14 35.04 1.66 -8.00
C LYS A 14 35.71 1.27 -6.68
N ASP A 15 37.03 1.42 -6.58
CA ASP A 15 37.78 1.09 -5.36
C ASP A 15 37.38 2.00 -4.20
N ARG A 16 37.30 3.32 -4.44
CA ARG A 16 36.79 4.26 -3.42
C ARG A 16 35.35 3.92 -3.01
N ILE A 17 34.47 3.61 -3.96
CA ILE A 17 33.08 3.24 -3.62
C ILE A 17 33.06 1.98 -2.75
N SER A 18 33.77 0.93 -3.14
CA SER A 18 33.79 -0.33 -2.40
C SER A 18 34.35 -0.13 -1.00
N HIS A 19 35.46 0.61 -0.89
CA HIS A 19 36.09 0.92 0.39
C HIS A 19 35.18 1.76 1.29
N VAL A 20 34.63 2.87 0.80
CA VAL A 20 33.73 3.74 1.59
C VAL A 20 32.46 2.99 2.00
N VAL A 21 31.86 2.20 1.12
CA VAL A 21 30.67 1.39 1.47
C VAL A 21 31.02 0.36 2.55
N GLN A 22 32.17 -0.31 2.43
CA GLN A 22 32.59 -1.29 3.43
C GLN A 22 32.89 -0.61 4.77
N VAL A 23 33.60 0.51 4.77
CA VAL A 23 33.82 1.34 5.96
C VAL A 23 32.49 1.73 6.57
N MET A 24 31.54 2.28 5.81
CA MET A 24 30.23 2.67 6.36
C MET A 24 29.44 1.47 6.88
N LEU A 25 29.46 0.32 6.20
CA LEU A 25 28.79 -0.89 6.70
C LEU A 25 29.43 -1.42 7.99
N THR A 26 30.75 -1.31 8.15
CA THR A 26 31.43 -1.67 9.40
C THR A 26 31.17 -0.63 10.49
N VAL A 27 31.29 0.66 10.15
CA VAL A 27 30.97 1.81 10.99
C VAL A 27 29.49 1.85 11.36
N PHE A 28 28.55 1.23 10.68
CA PHE A 28 27.16 1.19 11.18
C PHE A 28 26.72 -0.19 11.66
N GLY A 29 27.65 -1.16 11.78
CA GLY A 29 27.34 -2.51 12.26
C GLY A 29 26.33 -3.23 11.34
N LEU A 30 26.46 -3.03 10.03
CA LEU A 30 25.59 -3.56 8.97
C LEU A 30 26.32 -4.57 8.06
N SER A 31 27.51 -5.01 8.45
CA SER A 31 28.33 -5.91 7.62
C SER A 31 27.68 -7.29 7.44
N HIS A 32 26.99 -7.82 8.46
CA HIS A 32 26.26 -9.10 8.39
C HIS A 32 24.96 -9.02 7.58
N THR A 33 24.36 -7.83 7.43
CA THR A 33 23.10 -7.61 6.71
C THR A 33 23.29 -7.07 5.29
N LYS A 34 24.53 -7.00 4.78
CA LYS A 34 24.87 -6.47 3.45
C LYS A 34 24.04 -7.06 2.30
N HIS A 35 23.63 -8.33 2.41
CA HIS A 35 22.86 -9.06 1.40
C HIS A 35 21.38 -9.29 1.79
N THR A 36 20.93 -8.67 2.87
CA THR A 36 19.55 -8.80 3.37
C THR A 36 18.72 -7.62 2.88
N ILE A 37 17.47 -7.88 2.46
CA ILE A 37 16.53 -6.82 2.06
C ILE A 37 16.18 -5.93 3.25
N VAL A 38 16.04 -4.62 3.02
CA VAL A 38 15.71 -3.67 4.09
C VAL A 38 14.29 -3.89 4.62
N GLY A 39 13.33 -4.25 3.75
CA GLY A 39 11.93 -4.49 4.12
C GLY A 39 11.16 -3.20 4.47
N ASN A 40 9.92 -3.36 4.94
CA ASN A 40 9.06 -2.28 5.47
C ASN A 40 8.18 -2.85 6.60
N ASP A 41 7.17 -2.12 7.07
CA ASP A 41 6.33 -2.57 8.20
C ASP A 41 5.47 -3.79 7.86
N TYR A 42 5.42 -4.18 6.59
CA TYR A 42 4.63 -5.30 6.07
C TYR A 42 5.50 -6.41 5.46
N ILE A 43 6.70 -6.09 4.96
CA ILE A 43 7.66 -6.99 4.32
C ILE A 43 8.84 -7.20 5.27
N ARG A 44 9.04 -8.45 5.71
CA ARG A 44 10.15 -8.84 6.57
C ARG A 44 11.50 -8.52 5.92
N GLY A 45 12.34 -7.77 6.62
CA GLY A 45 13.70 -7.43 6.18
C GLY A 45 14.67 -7.39 7.35
N VAL A 46 15.65 -6.50 7.27
CA VAL A 46 16.50 -6.16 8.43
C VAL A 46 15.64 -5.65 9.60
N SER A 47 16.13 -5.79 10.83
CA SER A 47 15.40 -5.39 12.03
C SER A 47 15.08 -3.88 12.05
N GLY A 48 14.11 -3.46 12.88
CA GLY A 48 13.72 -2.04 12.99
C GLY A 48 14.91 -1.10 13.23
N GLY A 49 15.77 -1.44 14.19
CA GLY A 49 17.00 -0.69 14.47
C GLY A 49 18.01 -0.72 13.31
N GLU A 50 18.15 -1.86 12.62
CA GLU A 50 19.00 -1.97 11.43
C GLU A 50 18.50 -1.09 10.28
N ARG A 51 17.17 -1.01 10.03
CA ARG A 51 16.60 -0.13 9.01
C ARG A 51 16.95 1.33 9.26
N LYS A 52 16.97 1.73 10.54
CA LYS A 52 17.37 3.07 10.94
C LYS A 52 18.87 3.30 10.71
N ARG A 53 19.72 2.36 11.11
CA ARG A 53 21.17 2.43 10.82
C ARG A 53 21.47 2.49 9.33
N VAL A 54 20.70 1.80 8.48
CA VAL A 54 20.81 1.92 7.01
C VAL A 54 20.48 3.34 6.55
N SER A 55 19.42 3.95 7.09
CA SER A 55 19.05 5.33 6.75
C SER A 55 20.08 6.36 7.22
N ILE A 56 20.68 6.14 8.38
CA ILE A 56 21.77 6.97 8.92
C ILE A 56 23.03 6.83 8.07
N ALA A 57 23.40 5.59 7.72
CA ALA A 57 24.54 5.31 6.85
C ALA A 57 24.38 5.99 5.48
N GLU A 58 23.16 5.99 4.96
CA GLU A 58 22.80 6.72 3.74
C GLU A 58 23.06 8.23 3.89
N THR A 59 22.64 8.87 4.98
CA THR A 59 22.92 10.28 5.25
C THR A 59 24.42 10.55 5.40
N ALA A 60 25.16 9.70 6.12
CA ALA A 60 26.61 9.85 6.30
C ALA A 60 27.37 9.75 4.97
N LEU A 61 26.91 8.90 4.04
CA LEU A 61 27.43 8.78 2.68
C LEU A 61 27.23 10.05 1.83
N SER A 62 26.49 11.05 2.32
CA SER A 62 26.35 12.34 1.64
C SER A 62 27.62 13.20 1.69
N GLU A 63 28.57 12.90 2.61
CA GLU A 63 29.81 13.65 2.89
C GLU A 63 29.53 15.16 3.07
N ALA A 64 28.49 15.51 3.84
CA ALA A 64 28.12 16.91 4.07
C ALA A 64 29.07 17.60 5.05
N ALA A 65 29.44 18.86 4.76
CA ALA A 65 30.30 19.67 5.64
C ALA A 65 29.62 20.03 6.97
N ILE A 66 28.29 20.21 6.92
CA ILE A 66 27.43 20.36 8.09
C ILE A 66 26.34 19.30 7.97
N SER A 67 26.22 18.44 8.99
CA SER A 67 25.13 17.47 9.06
C SER A 67 24.29 17.77 10.31
N ALA A 68 22.98 17.87 10.10
CA ALA A 68 21.99 18.00 11.18
C ALA A 68 21.31 16.66 11.40
N TRP A 69 21.47 16.11 12.60
CA TRP A 69 20.99 14.81 13.02
C TRP A 69 19.83 14.99 13.99
N ASP A 70 18.62 15.09 13.44
CA ASP A 70 17.41 15.17 14.24
C ASP A 70 17.00 13.77 14.71
N ASN A 71 17.12 13.51 16.02
CA ASN A 71 16.64 12.31 16.68
C ASN A 71 17.15 11.00 16.05
N SER A 72 18.40 11.04 15.61
CA SER A 72 19.07 9.92 14.93
C SER A 72 19.29 8.70 15.84
N THR A 73 19.40 8.89 17.16
CA THR A 73 19.57 7.80 18.14
C THR A 73 18.26 7.13 18.55
N ARG A 74 17.11 7.75 18.28
CA ARG A 74 15.78 7.28 18.69
C ARG A 74 15.49 5.85 18.20
N GLY A 75 15.20 4.89 19.09
CA GLY A 75 14.95 3.49 18.71
C GLY A 75 16.21 2.64 18.42
N LEU A 76 17.40 3.14 18.79
CA LEU A 76 18.61 2.32 18.94
C LEU A 76 18.80 1.96 20.43
N ASP A 77 19.47 0.86 20.76
CA ASP A 77 20.05 0.66 22.10
C ASP A 77 21.01 1.79 22.44
N ALA A 78 21.17 2.05 23.74
CA ALA A 78 22.23 2.89 24.30
C ALA A 78 23.62 2.49 23.77
N GLU A 79 23.93 1.19 23.67
CA GLU A 79 25.21 0.73 23.10
C GLU A 79 25.36 1.12 21.62
N SER A 80 24.36 0.82 20.77
CA SER A 80 24.41 1.23 19.36
C SER A 80 24.37 2.74 19.18
N ALA A 81 23.66 3.47 20.05
CA ALA A 81 23.59 4.92 20.04
C ALA A 81 24.93 5.55 20.41
N LEU A 82 25.60 5.05 21.45
CA LEU A 82 26.94 5.46 21.83
C LEU A 82 27.94 5.16 20.72
N HIS A 83 27.91 3.94 20.17
CA HIS A 83 28.74 3.61 19.02
C HIS A 83 28.47 4.57 17.85
N PHE A 84 27.20 4.82 17.54
CA PHE A 84 26.82 5.75 16.48
C PHE A 84 27.41 7.15 16.69
N ILE A 85 27.25 7.75 17.87
CA ILE A 85 27.80 9.08 18.18
C ILE A 85 29.32 9.06 18.20
N SER A 86 29.95 8.04 18.79
CA SER A 86 31.42 7.87 18.79
C SER A 86 31.98 7.81 17.36
N ARG A 87 31.25 7.16 16.47
CA ARG A 87 31.59 7.08 15.05
C ARG A 87 31.32 8.37 14.30
N LEU A 88 30.27 9.11 14.64
CA LEU A 88 30.08 10.49 14.15
C LEU A 88 31.20 11.40 14.62
N ARG A 89 31.65 11.28 15.87
CA ARG A 89 32.80 12.03 16.40
C ARG A 89 34.07 11.71 15.61
N THR A 90 34.36 10.42 15.45
CA THR A 90 35.49 9.94 14.64
C THR A 90 35.40 10.49 13.21
N LEU A 91 34.20 10.52 12.63
CA LEU A 91 33.96 11.11 11.31
C LEU A 91 34.24 12.62 11.32
N SER A 92 33.73 13.38 12.29
CA SER A 92 34.03 14.81 12.45
C SER A 92 35.52 15.08 12.49
N ASP A 93 36.26 14.32 13.31
CA ASP A 93 37.69 14.50 13.51
C ASP A 93 38.48 14.19 12.21
N LEU A 94 38.09 13.11 11.50
CA LEU A 94 38.74 12.71 10.26
C LEU A 94 38.41 13.62 9.07
N THR A 95 37.16 14.07 8.94
CA THR A 95 36.69 14.86 7.79
C THR A 95 36.66 16.36 8.05
N GLN A 96 36.95 16.80 9.28
CA GLN A 96 36.82 18.20 9.72
C GLN A 96 35.43 18.76 9.41
N SER A 97 34.39 17.96 9.67
CA SER A 97 32.98 18.30 9.42
C SER A 97 32.27 18.65 10.71
N SER A 98 31.33 19.59 10.66
CA SER A 98 30.48 19.94 11.80
C SER A 98 29.22 19.06 11.84
N ASN A 99 28.97 18.43 12.98
CA ASN A 99 27.78 17.61 13.20
C ASN A 99 26.95 18.25 14.33
N ALA A 100 25.73 18.67 14.02
CA ALA A 100 24.76 19.08 15.01
C ALA A 100 23.78 17.93 15.24
N ALA A 101 23.54 17.54 16.49
CA ALA A 101 22.62 16.44 16.79
C ALA A 101 21.63 16.86 17.88
N ALA A 102 20.34 16.63 17.63
CA ALA A 102 19.32 16.68 18.66
C ALA A 102 19.15 15.27 19.23
N ILE A 103 19.40 15.12 20.54
CA ILE A 103 19.38 13.84 21.25
C ILE A 103 18.55 13.99 22.51
N TYR A 104 17.50 13.17 22.63
CA TYR A 104 16.60 13.20 23.78
C TYR A 104 17.06 12.36 24.97
N GLN A 105 17.77 11.25 24.71
CA GLN A 105 18.33 10.37 25.74
C GLN A 105 19.82 10.24 25.48
N SER A 106 20.62 10.82 26.36
CA SER A 106 22.08 10.76 26.27
C SER A 106 22.64 10.17 27.56
N SER A 107 23.37 9.05 27.41
CA SER A 107 24.25 8.57 28.47
C SER A 107 25.38 9.56 28.70
N GLN A 108 26.03 9.50 29.85
CA GLN A 108 27.17 10.37 30.14
C GLN A 108 28.27 10.21 29.07
N SER A 109 28.50 8.98 28.62
CA SER A 109 29.43 8.64 27.54
C SER A 109 29.09 9.34 26.21
N ILE A 110 27.80 9.53 25.89
CA ILE A 110 27.38 10.29 24.71
C ILE A 110 27.65 11.77 24.88
N VAL A 111 27.30 12.35 26.04
CA VAL A 111 27.51 13.78 26.33
C VAL A 111 28.98 14.16 26.21
N ASN A 112 29.88 13.30 26.73
CA ASN A 112 31.32 13.51 26.70
C ASN A 112 31.93 13.55 25.28
N LEU A 113 31.21 13.10 24.25
CA LEU A 113 31.68 13.11 22.86
C LEU A 113 31.37 14.42 22.13
N PHE A 114 30.52 15.28 22.70
CA PHE A 114 30.16 16.57 22.11
C PHE A 114 31.08 17.69 22.58
N ASP A 115 31.46 18.58 21.67
CA ASP A 115 32.27 19.77 22.02
C ASP A 115 31.42 20.83 22.72
N LYS A 116 30.20 21.07 22.23
CA LYS A 116 29.28 22.09 22.74
C LYS A 116 27.85 21.54 22.88
N ILE A 117 27.10 22.07 23.84
CA ILE A 117 25.67 21.76 24.07
C ILE A 117 24.87 23.05 23.98
N LEU A 118 23.74 22.99 23.27
CA LEU A 118 22.69 24.01 23.26
C LEU A 118 21.49 23.50 24.04
N VAL A 119 21.01 24.28 25.00
CA VAL A 119 19.76 23.98 25.73
C VAL A 119 18.73 25.04 25.36
N LEU A 120 17.57 24.57 24.90
CA LEU A 120 16.43 25.40 24.53
C LEU A 120 15.27 25.17 25.49
N TYR A 121 14.60 26.23 25.90
CA TYR A 121 13.38 26.17 26.71
C TYR A 121 12.33 27.10 26.11
N GLU A 122 11.20 26.54 25.64
CA GLU A 122 10.13 27.26 24.93
C GLU A 122 10.63 28.15 23.77
N GLY A 123 11.58 27.64 22.97
CA GLY A 123 12.18 28.37 21.84
C GLY A 123 13.24 29.40 22.22
N ARG A 124 13.52 29.58 23.53
CA ARG A 124 14.56 30.49 24.03
C ARG A 124 15.83 29.71 24.35
N GLY A 125 16.99 30.23 23.96
CA GLY A 125 18.28 29.65 24.32
C GLY A 125 18.65 29.99 25.76
N ILE A 126 18.79 28.97 26.59
CA ILE A 126 19.09 29.13 28.03
C ILE A 126 20.52 28.71 28.39
N PHE A 127 21.24 28.08 27.47
CA PHE A 127 22.67 27.79 27.59
C PHE A 127 23.25 27.40 26.21
N PHE A 128 24.44 27.92 25.86
CA PHE A 128 25.25 27.40 24.76
C PHE A 128 26.74 27.48 25.11
N GLY A 129 27.42 26.34 25.20
CA GLY A 129 28.83 26.31 25.61
C GLY A 129 29.41 24.90 25.67
N ASN A 130 30.59 24.77 26.29
CA ASN A 130 31.28 23.49 26.44
C ASN A 130 30.41 22.46 27.17
N ALA A 131 30.34 21.24 26.64
CA ALA A 131 29.55 20.14 27.19
C ALA A 131 29.86 19.84 28.67
N SER A 132 31.12 19.94 29.08
CA SER A 132 31.54 19.63 30.47
C SER A 132 31.07 20.67 31.49
N LEU A 133 30.82 21.91 31.06
CA LEU A 133 30.41 23.01 31.95
C LEU A 133 28.89 23.14 32.09
N ALA A 134 28.13 22.51 31.19
CA ALA A 134 26.68 22.68 31.08
C ALA A 134 25.93 22.32 32.36
N SER A 135 26.17 21.14 32.94
CA SER A 135 25.49 20.74 34.18
C SER A 135 25.87 21.61 35.38
N GLY A 136 27.17 21.93 35.51
CA GLY A 136 27.66 22.77 36.60
C GLY A 136 27.10 24.21 36.55
N TYR A 137 26.76 24.72 35.36
CA TYR A 137 26.09 26.01 35.21
C TYR A 137 24.71 26.02 35.89
N PHE A 138 23.87 25.00 35.64
CA PHE A 138 22.54 24.91 36.27
C PHE A 138 22.61 24.53 37.76
N GLU A 139 23.63 23.77 38.18
CA GLU A 139 23.88 23.52 39.60
C GLU A 139 24.26 24.80 40.36
N ARG A 140 25.14 25.65 39.78
CA ARG A 140 25.49 26.98 40.34
C ARG A 140 24.30 27.93 40.38
N MET A 141 23.37 27.80 39.43
CA MET A 141 22.11 28.53 39.43
C MET A 141 21.21 28.15 40.63
N GLY A 142 21.38 26.96 41.19
CA GLY A 142 20.62 26.46 42.35
C GLY A 142 19.74 25.24 42.07
N TRP A 143 19.86 24.60 40.90
CA TRP A 143 19.12 23.37 40.57
C TRP A 143 19.83 22.12 41.11
N TYR A 144 19.05 21.18 41.62
CA TYR A 144 19.54 19.93 42.18
C TYR A 144 19.62 18.85 41.11
N ARG A 145 20.82 18.25 40.97
CA ARG A 145 21.06 17.08 40.14
C ARG A 145 21.18 15.84 41.02
N HIS A 146 20.41 14.81 40.73
CA HIS A 146 20.50 13.55 41.45
C HIS A 146 21.84 12.83 41.13
N PRO A 147 22.51 12.18 42.10
CA PRO A 147 23.84 11.56 41.88
C PRO A 147 23.90 10.56 40.72
N ARG A 148 22.85 9.75 40.53
CA ARG A 148 22.73 8.75 39.45
C ARG A 148 22.18 9.30 38.13
N GLN A 149 21.97 10.61 38.03
CA GLN A 149 21.44 11.25 36.84
C GLN A 149 22.58 11.71 35.91
N THR A 150 22.50 11.36 34.62
CA THR A 150 23.47 11.81 33.63
C THR A 150 23.33 13.31 33.37
N ALA A 151 24.42 13.95 32.91
CA ALA A 151 24.42 15.37 32.58
C ALA A 151 23.30 15.73 31.58
N GLY A 152 23.14 14.94 30.54
CA GLY A 152 22.14 15.21 29.50
C GLY A 152 20.69 15.01 29.97
N ASP A 153 20.45 14.04 30.86
CA ASP A 153 19.13 13.84 31.47
C ASP A 153 18.79 15.03 32.39
N PHE A 154 19.74 15.47 33.21
CA PHE A 154 19.58 16.65 34.06
C PHE A 154 19.25 17.93 33.25
N LEU A 155 19.99 18.19 32.16
CA LEU A 155 19.72 19.35 31.29
C LEU A 155 18.32 19.31 30.69
N THR A 156 17.80 18.12 30.38
CA THR A 156 16.44 17.96 29.87
C THR A 156 15.41 18.18 30.98
N VAL A 157 15.68 17.67 32.18
CA VAL A 157 14.81 17.84 33.37
C VAL A 157 14.68 19.28 33.80
N VAL A 158 15.75 20.09 33.73
CA VAL A 158 15.71 21.53 34.10
C VAL A 158 14.71 22.32 33.26
N THR A 159 14.50 21.93 32.01
CA THR A 159 13.49 22.56 31.12
C THR A 159 12.05 22.16 31.45
N ASN A 160 11.84 21.16 32.31
CA ASN A 160 10.52 20.70 32.72
C ASN A 160 10.17 21.24 34.13
N PRO A 161 9.16 22.12 34.25
CA PRO A 161 8.73 22.69 35.53
C PRO A 161 8.35 21.68 36.62
N GLU A 162 7.81 20.52 36.24
CA GLU A 162 7.33 19.49 37.18
C GLU A 162 8.47 18.61 37.72
N GLN A 163 9.56 18.48 36.98
CA GLN A 163 10.64 17.54 37.28
C GLN A 163 11.86 18.20 37.92
N ARG A 164 12.09 19.49 37.64
CA ARG A 164 13.22 20.23 38.21
C ARG A 164 13.04 20.46 39.71
N GLN A 165 14.07 20.17 40.49
CA GLN A 165 14.09 20.34 41.94
C GLN A 165 15.12 21.39 42.31
N ALA A 166 14.74 22.40 43.10
CA ALA A 166 15.68 23.38 43.62
C ALA A 166 16.51 22.76 44.74
N GLN A 167 17.77 23.16 44.87
CA GLN A 167 18.59 22.81 46.03
C GLN A 167 17.99 23.44 47.29
N ALA A 168 18.15 22.77 48.43
CA ALA A 168 17.68 23.27 49.72
C ALA A 168 18.24 24.68 49.98
N GLY A 169 17.36 25.65 50.24
CA GLY A 169 17.72 27.07 50.44
C GLY A 169 17.74 27.94 49.18
N HIS A 170 17.63 27.37 47.98
CA HIS A 170 17.58 28.09 46.70
C HIS A 170 16.17 28.16 46.08
N GLU A 171 15.14 27.72 46.80
CA GLU A 171 13.77 27.57 46.30
C GLU A 171 13.17 28.89 45.76
N ASN A 172 13.55 30.02 46.34
CA ASN A 172 13.06 31.36 45.97
C ASN A 172 14.04 32.15 45.07
N SER A 173 15.24 31.64 44.82
CA SER A 173 16.29 32.34 44.05
C SER A 173 16.50 31.80 42.64
N VAL A 174 15.93 30.63 42.31
CA VAL A 174 16.04 30.00 40.98
C VAL A 174 15.00 30.56 39.99
N PRO A 175 15.36 30.74 38.70
CA PRO A 175 14.43 31.20 37.67
C PRO A 175 13.31 30.19 37.42
N ARG A 176 12.07 30.63 37.23
CA ARG A 176 10.89 29.74 37.04
C ARG A 176 10.31 29.81 35.63
N THR A 177 10.40 30.95 34.96
CA THR A 177 9.86 31.12 33.60
C THR A 177 10.96 31.01 32.54
N SER A 178 10.61 30.64 31.31
CA SER A 178 11.56 30.56 30.19
C SER A 178 12.27 31.89 29.91
N GLU A 179 11.59 33.01 30.18
CA GLU A 179 12.12 34.37 30.10
C GLU A 179 13.17 34.65 31.20
N GLU A 180 12.92 34.24 32.44
CA GLU A 180 13.89 34.38 33.53
C GLU A 180 15.16 33.55 33.29
N PHE A 181 15.02 32.34 32.74
CA PHE A 181 16.18 31.53 32.35
C PHE A 181 17.01 32.21 31.25
N GLU A 182 16.37 32.76 30.22
CA GLU A 182 17.07 33.49 29.15
C GLU A 182 17.78 34.73 29.70
N GLN A 183 17.14 35.46 30.59
CA GLN A 183 17.75 36.65 31.21
C GLN A 183 18.98 36.27 32.03
N TYR A 184 18.87 35.25 32.89
CA TYR A 184 20.01 34.74 33.66
C TYR A 184 21.14 34.24 32.75
N TRP A 185 20.81 33.64 31.59
CA TRP A 185 21.80 33.26 30.59
C TRP A 185 22.51 34.46 29.98
N ARG A 186 21.77 35.49 29.52
CA ARG A 186 22.36 36.70 28.93
C ARG A 186 23.24 37.49 29.90
N ASP A 187 22.89 37.47 31.17
CA ASP A 187 23.63 38.15 32.24
C ASP A 187 24.83 37.33 32.76
N SER A 188 25.02 36.09 32.29
CA SER A 188 26.08 35.19 32.73
C SER A 188 27.45 35.51 32.11
N ASN A 189 28.52 35.18 32.85
CA ASN A 189 29.89 35.29 32.34
C ASN A 189 30.14 34.35 31.16
N GLU A 190 29.49 33.19 31.15
CA GLU A 190 29.56 32.20 30.08
C GLU A 190 29.01 32.74 28.75
N TYR A 191 27.92 33.52 28.78
CA TYR A 191 27.38 34.17 27.58
C TYR A 191 28.31 35.27 27.06
N LEU A 192 28.89 36.09 27.96
CA LEU A 192 29.87 37.10 27.56
C LEU A 192 31.11 36.48 26.90
N ALA A 193 31.62 35.37 27.45
CA ALA A 193 32.75 34.63 26.86
C ALA A 193 32.41 34.06 25.48
N LEU A 194 31.19 33.51 25.31
CA LEU A 194 30.72 33.02 24.02
C LEU A 194 30.64 34.15 22.98
N MET A 195 30.12 35.32 23.36
CA MET A 195 30.03 36.46 22.45
C MET A 195 31.43 36.95 22.03
N GLN A 196 32.40 36.96 22.95
CA GLN A 196 33.80 37.24 22.62
C GLN A 196 34.37 36.21 21.63
N GLU A 197 34.14 34.90 21.84
CA GLU A 197 34.57 33.84 20.92
C GLU A 197 33.97 34.04 19.51
N ILE A 198 32.68 34.39 19.43
CA ILE A 198 32.00 34.68 18.16
C ILE A 198 32.61 35.91 17.49
N ASP A 199 32.87 37.00 18.24
CA ASP A 199 33.46 38.22 17.71
C ASP A 199 34.90 38.01 17.22
N GLU A 200 35.70 37.22 17.93
CA GLU A 200 37.06 36.83 17.52
C GLU A 200 37.03 36.01 16.23
N TYR A 201 36.20 34.96 16.19
CA TYR A 201 36.01 34.15 14.99
C TYR A 201 35.52 34.99 13.79
N GLN A 202 34.59 35.93 14.02
CA GLN A 202 34.14 36.83 12.98
C GLN A 202 35.27 37.73 12.47
N LYS A 203 36.10 38.29 13.34
CA LYS A 203 37.25 39.13 12.94
C LYS A 203 38.25 38.35 12.06
N ASP A 204 38.55 37.11 12.43
CA ASP A 204 39.52 36.27 11.70
C ASP A 204 39.02 35.84 10.31
N PHE A 205 37.71 35.61 10.14
CA PHE A 205 37.15 35.03 8.93
C PHE A 205 36.35 36.01 8.04
N TYR A 206 35.68 37.03 8.58
CA TYR A 206 34.87 37.98 7.77
C TYR A 206 35.73 38.92 6.91
N GLY A 207 36.96 39.25 7.33
CA GLY A 207 37.88 40.08 6.55
C GLY A 207 38.29 39.49 5.18
N ASN A 208 38.12 38.17 4.99
CA ASN A 208 38.53 37.42 3.80
C ASN A 208 37.36 36.68 3.09
N ASN A 209 36.11 37.11 3.31
CA ASN A 209 34.92 36.44 2.78
C ASN A 209 34.98 36.16 1.26
N ASP A 210 35.52 37.08 0.46
CA ASP A 210 35.67 36.90 -0.98
C ASP A 210 36.68 35.82 -1.36
N VAL A 211 37.77 35.70 -0.61
CA VAL A 211 38.82 34.68 -0.83
C VAL A 211 38.28 33.31 -0.48
N THR A 212 37.66 33.17 0.70
CA THR A 212 37.05 31.92 1.17
C THR A 212 35.92 31.46 0.23
N GLN A 213 35.08 32.39 -0.24
CA GLN A 213 34.01 32.07 -1.17
C GLN A 213 34.55 31.66 -2.55
N LYS A 214 35.64 32.27 -3.04
CA LYS A 214 36.33 31.86 -4.27
C LYS A 214 36.95 30.48 -4.13
N GLN A 215 37.68 30.21 -3.05
CA GLN A 215 38.26 28.89 -2.77
C GLN A 215 37.20 27.80 -2.67
N PHE A 216 36.09 28.06 -1.97
CA PHE A 216 34.97 27.13 -1.89
C PHE A 216 34.36 26.84 -3.27
N LYS A 217 34.15 27.87 -4.11
CA LYS A 217 33.67 27.70 -5.49
C LYS A 217 34.64 26.87 -6.34
N GLU A 218 35.94 27.05 -6.15
CA GLU A 218 36.99 26.31 -6.87
C GLU A 218 37.04 24.83 -6.45
N ILE A 219 37.06 24.54 -5.14
CA ILE A 219 37.02 23.18 -4.58
C ILE A 219 35.76 22.47 -5.05
N ARG A 220 34.60 23.13 -4.97
CA ARG A 220 33.32 22.59 -5.47
C ARG A 220 33.38 22.31 -6.98
N GLY A 221 34.07 23.13 -7.75
CA GLY A 221 34.34 22.89 -9.17
C GLY A 221 35.19 21.64 -9.42
N LYS A 222 36.24 21.42 -8.62
CA LYS A 222 37.15 20.25 -8.70
C LYS A 222 36.46 18.93 -8.30
N LEU A 223 35.51 18.96 -7.36
CA LEU A 223 34.76 17.78 -6.92
C LEU A 223 33.74 17.30 -7.98
N LYS A 224 33.18 18.22 -8.77
CA LYS A 224 32.16 17.93 -9.79
C LYS A 224 32.71 17.15 -10.99
N ALA A 225 31.85 16.34 -11.61
CA ALA A 225 32.13 15.70 -12.89
C ALA A 225 32.38 16.74 -14.00
N LYS A 226 33.15 16.36 -15.04
CA LYS A 226 33.40 17.20 -16.23
C LYS A 226 32.05 17.59 -16.87
N GLY A 227 31.91 18.86 -17.27
CA GLY A 227 30.72 19.36 -17.97
C GLY A 227 29.52 19.72 -17.07
N MET A 228 29.66 19.67 -15.74
CA MET A 228 28.59 20.03 -14.82
C MET A 228 28.41 21.55 -14.69
N LEU A 229 27.15 21.99 -14.62
CA LEU A 229 26.81 23.39 -14.34
C LEU A 229 27.37 23.85 -12.98
N LYS A 230 27.93 25.07 -12.94
CA LYS A 230 28.47 25.67 -11.69
C LYS A 230 27.41 25.75 -10.58
N LYS A 231 26.15 26.02 -10.93
CA LYS A 231 25.01 26.09 -9.99
C LYS A 231 24.43 24.73 -9.57
N ALA A 232 24.78 23.62 -10.23
CA ALA A 232 24.20 22.31 -9.89
C ALA A 232 24.54 21.88 -8.44
N SER A 233 23.58 21.29 -7.74
CA SER A 233 23.78 20.72 -6.39
C SER A 233 24.44 19.34 -6.44
N GLN A 234 24.20 18.56 -7.51
CA GLN A 234 24.76 17.22 -7.69
C GLN A 234 26.25 17.24 -8.09
N THR A 235 26.99 16.21 -7.68
CA THR A 235 28.42 16.02 -8.01
C THR A 235 28.66 15.26 -9.31
N ILE A 236 27.71 14.44 -9.75
CA ILE A 236 27.83 13.57 -10.94
C ILE A 236 26.93 14.05 -12.08
N SER A 237 27.33 13.77 -13.32
CA SER A 237 26.55 14.13 -14.52
C SER A 237 25.26 13.33 -14.65
N PHE A 238 24.29 13.88 -15.38
CA PHE A 238 22.97 13.25 -15.58
C PHE A 238 23.07 11.81 -16.11
N PRO A 239 23.88 11.48 -17.14
CA PRO A 239 24.04 10.09 -17.59
C PRO A 239 24.60 9.15 -16.51
N MET A 240 25.50 9.65 -15.67
CA MET A 240 26.04 8.86 -14.55
C MET A 240 24.99 8.62 -13.46
N GLN A 241 24.12 9.61 -13.21
CA GLN A 241 22.99 9.46 -12.30
C GLN A 241 22.05 8.38 -12.83
N THR A 242 21.63 8.50 -14.10
CA THR A 242 20.76 7.53 -14.76
C THR A 242 21.36 6.13 -14.76
N ALA A 243 22.65 5.95 -15.08
CA ALA A 243 23.28 4.62 -15.07
C ALA A 243 23.27 3.97 -13.68
N LEU A 244 23.49 4.76 -12.62
CA LEU A 244 23.46 4.25 -11.24
C LEU A 244 22.03 3.95 -10.78
N CYS A 245 21.06 4.80 -11.11
CA CYS A 245 19.65 4.53 -10.86
C CYS A 245 19.17 3.30 -11.64
N ALA A 246 19.61 3.10 -12.88
CA ALA A 246 19.25 1.97 -13.72
C ALA A 246 19.80 0.67 -13.13
N ARG A 247 21.05 0.68 -12.64
CA ARG A 247 21.60 -0.46 -11.90
C ARG A 247 20.75 -0.82 -10.69
N ARG A 248 20.28 0.17 -9.93
CA ARG A 248 19.39 -0.05 -8.78
C ARG A 248 18.04 -0.61 -9.21
N ALA A 249 17.40 -0.03 -10.22
CA ALA A 249 16.12 -0.49 -10.74
C ALA A 249 16.23 -1.95 -11.24
N THR A 250 17.35 -2.30 -11.88
CA THR A 250 17.66 -3.69 -12.29
C THR A 250 17.76 -4.63 -11.08
N GLN A 251 18.38 -4.19 -9.98
CA GLN A 251 18.45 -4.98 -8.75
C GLN A 251 17.08 -5.15 -8.09
N GLN A 252 16.23 -4.12 -8.13
CA GLN A 252 14.86 -4.21 -7.62
C GLN A 252 14.03 -5.21 -8.43
N LEU A 253 14.11 -5.14 -9.76
CA LEU A 253 13.48 -6.11 -10.66
C LEU A 253 13.96 -7.55 -10.35
N TRP A 254 15.28 -7.75 -10.18
CA TRP A 254 15.85 -9.07 -9.87
C TRP A 254 15.49 -9.58 -8.47
N ASN A 255 15.16 -8.71 -7.53
CA ASN A 255 14.68 -9.10 -6.21
C ASN A 255 13.18 -9.41 -6.21
N ASP A 256 12.43 -8.90 -7.19
CA ASP A 256 10.99 -9.14 -7.38
C ASP A 256 10.69 -10.04 -8.61
N LYS A 257 11.44 -11.14 -8.73
CA LYS A 257 11.28 -12.10 -9.86
C LYS A 257 9.87 -12.66 -9.97
N ALA A 258 9.20 -12.88 -8.84
CA ALA A 258 7.86 -13.46 -8.81
C ALA A 258 6.85 -12.56 -9.52
N SER A 259 6.89 -11.25 -9.27
CA SER A 259 6.04 -10.26 -9.94
C SER A 259 6.30 -10.21 -11.44
N THR A 260 7.56 -10.15 -11.87
CA THR A 260 7.93 -10.11 -13.30
C THR A 260 7.54 -11.39 -14.03
N PHE A 261 7.75 -12.57 -13.43
CA PHE A 261 7.38 -13.85 -14.02
C PHE A 261 5.86 -14.02 -14.13
N THR A 262 5.11 -13.52 -13.14
CA THR A 262 3.64 -13.49 -13.18
C THR A 262 3.13 -12.65 -14.36
N THR A 263 3.78 -11.53 -14.68
CA THR A 263 3.45 -10.73 -15.87
C THR A 263 3.68 -11.53 -17.14
N LEU A 264 4.85 -12.12 -17.30
CA LEU A 264 5.19 -12.88 -18.51
C LEU A 264 4.22 -14.04 -18.74
N ILE A 265 3.89 -14.80 -17.69
CA ILE A 265 2.89 -15.88 -17.77
C ILE A 265 1.52 -15.34 -18.17
N GLY A 266 1.07 -14.25 -17.55
CA GLY A 266 -0.23 -13.65 -17.85
C GLY A 266 -0.36 -13.24 -19.32
N GLU A 267 0.70 -12.66 -19.88
CA GLU A 267 0.75 -12.23 -21.29
C GLU A 267 0.77 -13.41 -22.25
N ILE A 268 1.50 -14.47 -21.92
CA ILE A 268 1.48 -15.72 -22.69
C ILE A 268 0.08 -16.34 -22.69
N ILE A 269 -0.58 -16.39 -21.53
CA ILE A 269 -1.95 -16.91 -21.41
C ILE A 269 -2.92 -16.09 -22.27
N ILE A 270 -2.88 -14.76 -22.18
CA ILE A 270 -3.74 -13.89 -22.99
C ILE A 270 -3.46 -14.09 -24.49
N ALA A 271 -2.19 -14.11 -24.91
CA ALA A 271 -1.82 -14.30 -26.31
C ALA A 271 -2.34 -15.65 -26.86
N LEU A 272 -2.24 -16.72 -26.06
CA LEU A 272 -2.80 -18.03 -26.41
C LEU A 272 -4.32 -17.98 -26.51
N VAL A 273 -4.99 -17.35 -25.54
CA VAL A 273 -6.45 -17.21 -25.56
C VAL A 273 -6.90 -16.43 -26.80
N VAL A 274 -6.39 -15.22 -27.01
CA VAL A 274 -6.77 -14.36 -28.14
C VAL A 274 -6.41 -15.03 -29.45
N GLY A 275 -5.18 -15.53 -29.62
CA GLY A 275 -4.77 -16.20 -30.86
C GLY A 275 -5.64 -17.41 -31.19
N SER A 276 -6.00 -18.21 -30.18
CA SER A 276 -6.83 -19.40 -30.39
C SER A 276 -8.30 -19.09 -30.68
N ILE A 277 -8.85 -17.94 -30.24
CA ILE A 277 -10.23 -17.54 -30.55
C ILE A 277 -10.44 -17.38 -32.06
N PHE A 278 -9.42 -16.85 -32.75
CA PHE A 278 -9.47 -16.57 -34.19
C PHE A 278 -8.80 -17.67 -35.03
N TYR A 279 -8.49 -18.81 -34.41
CA TYR A 279 -7.86 -19.93 -35.09
C TYR A 279 -8.79 -20.53 -36.14
N GLY A 280 -8.28 -20.70 -37.37
CA GLY A 280 -9.03 -21.32 -38.46
C GLY A 280 -10.06 -20.40 -39.12
N THR A 281 -9.91 -19.07 -38.97
CA THR A 281 -10.73 -18.10 -39.72
C THR A 281 -10.55 -18.33 -41.23
N PRO A 282 -11.63 -18.53 -42.01
CA PRO A 282 -11.53 -18.78 -43.45
C PRO A 282 -10.99 -17.53 -44.17
N GLU A 283 -10.14 -17.70 -45.19
CA GLU A 283 -9.59 -16.57 -45.97
C GLU A 283 -10.63 -16.04 -46.99
N THR A 284 -11.82 -15.66 -46.52
CA THR A 284 -12.92 -15.10 -47.33
C THR A 284 -13.34 -13.73 -46.81
N SER A 285 -14.29 -13.07 -47.48
CA SER A 285 -14.86 -11.78 -47.06
C SER A 285 -15.47 -11.77 -45.64
N ASP A 286 -15.81 -12.94 -45.07
CA ASP A 286 -16.28 -13.05 -43.67
C ASP A 286 -15.17 -12.79 -42.64
N ALA A 287 -13.90 -12.89 -43.05
CA ALA A 287 -12.75 -12.68 -42.17
C ALA A 287 -12.49 -11.22 -41.85
N PHE A 288 -13.04 -10.27 -42.61
CA PHE A 288 -12.78 -8.84 -42.47
C PHE A 288 -13.02 -8.33 -41.04
N PHE A 289 -14.16 -8.67 -40.45
CA PHE A 289 -14.47 -8.32 -39.07
C PHE A 289 -13.55 -9.03 -38.06
N SER A 290 -13.18 -10.28 -38.35
CA SER A 290 -12.28 -11.09 -37.53
C SER A 290 -10.85 -10.52 -37.50
N TYR A 291 -10.31 -10.12 -38.65
CA TYR A 291 -9.00 -9.46 -38.76
C TYR A 291 -9.00 -8.12 -38.03
N GLY A 292 -10.01 -7.28 -38.24
CA GLY A 292 -10.17 -6.03 -37.49
C GLY A 292 -10.19 -6.27 -35.98
N SER A 293 -10.91 -7.30 -35.52
CA SER A 293 -11.00 -7.66 -34.11
C SER A 293 -9.65 -8.10 -33.51
N VAL A 294 -8.91 -9.00 -34.16
CA VAL A 294 -7.59 -9.46 -33.68
C VAL A 294 -6.62 -8.28 -33.53
N LEU A 295 -6.55 -7.44 -34.56
CA LEU A 295 -5.64 -6.29 -34.59
C LEU A 295 -6.03 -5.25 -33.53
N PHE A 296 -7.32 -4.97 -33.38
CA PHE A 296 -7.83 -4.11 -32.31
C PHE A 296 -7.45 -4.64 -30.92
N PHE A 297 -7.61 -5.95 -30.67
CA PHE A 297 -7.22 -6.55 -29.39
C PHE A 297 -5.73 -6.51 -29.13
N SER A 298 -4.90 -6.70 -30.17
CA SER A 298 -3.45 -6.58 -30.04
C SER A 298 -3.04 -5.20 -29.51
N VAL A 299 -3.77 -4.14 -29.89
CA VAL A 299 -3.54 -2.77 -29.42
C VAL A 299 -4.18 -2.52 -28.05
N LEU A 300 -5.44 -2.94 -27.85
CA LEU A 300 -6.20 -2.75 -26.61
C LEU A 300 -5.53 -3.41 -25.39
N LEU A 301 -5.03 -4.63 -25.53
CA LEU A 301 -4.43 -5.38 -24.42
C LEU A 301 -3.17 -4.68 -23.89
N ASN A 302 -2.37 -4.11 -24.79
CA ASN A 302 -1.18 -3.33 -24.41
C ASN A 302 -1.54 -2.07 -23.61
N VAL A 303 -2.66 -1.42 -23.95
CA VAL A 303 -3.17 -0.26 -23.21
C VAL A 303 -3.58 -0.64 -21.79
N LEU A 304 -4.38 -1.71 -21.65
CA LEU A 304 -4.86 -2.17 -20.34
C LEU A 304 -3.72 -2.60 -19.43
N MET A 305 -2.66 -3.18 -19.99
CA MET A 305 -1.46 -3.56 -19.23
C MET A 305 -0.62 -2.35 -18.82
N ALA A 306 -0.49 -1.34 -19.70
CA ALA A 306 0.26 -0.12 -19.41
C ALA A 306 -0.34 0.70 -18.25
N VAL A 307 -1.65 0.62 -17.99
CA VAL A 307 -2.30 1.27 -16.83
C VAL A 307 -1.67 0.82 -15.50
N THR A 308 -1.24 -0.44 -15.41
CA THR A 308 -0.68 -1.01 -14.17
C THR A 308 0.67 -0.39 -13.77
N ASP A 309 1.39 0.26 -14.71
CA ASP A 309 2.64 0.98 -14.42
C ASP A 309 2.42 2.14 -13.42
N THR A 310 1.21 2.70 -13.36
CA THR A 310 0.81 3.76 -12.42
C THR A 310 1.08 3.35 -10.97
N HIS A 311 0.73 2.11 -10.59
CA HIS A 311 0.92 1.64 -9.22
C HIS A 311 2.40 1.57 -8.81
N ASN A 312 3.28 1.15 -9.72
CA ASN A 312 4.71 1.00 -9.44
C ASN A 312 5.37 2.36 -9.15
N LEU A 313 4.96 3.40 -9.87
CA LEU A 313 5.48 4.75 -9.65
C LEU A 313 5.14 5.26 -8.24
N TYR A 314 3.91 5.05 -7.76
CA TYR A 314 3.49 5.47 -6.42
C TYR A 314 4.24 4.77 -5.28
N LYS A 315 4.59 3.48 -5.44
CA LYS A 315 5.38 2.74 -4.45
C LYS A 315 6.79 3.33 -4.24
N GLY A 316 7.38 3.92 -5.27
CA GLY A 316 8.76 4.46 -5.23
C GLY A 316 8.91 5.91 -4.76
N ARG A 317 7.80 6.68 -4.65
CA ARG A 317 7.86 8.15 -4.44
C ARG A 317 8.53 8.58 -3.15
N SER A 318 8.28 7.89 -2.03
CA SER A 318 8.84 8.26 -0.73
C SER A 318 10.37 8.14 -0.71
N VAL A 319 10.91 7.08 -1.31
CA VAL A 319 12.35 6.86 -1.44
C VAL A 319 12.97 7.90 -2.38
N MET A 320 12.31 8.17 -3.51
CA MET A 320 12.75 9.18 -4.46
C MET A 320 12.79 10.58 -3.83
N ALA A 321 11.74 10.98 -3.12
CA ALA A 321 11.66 12.27 -2.45
C ALA A 321 12.76 12.43 -1.39
N LYS A 322 13.00 11.40 -0.57
CA LYS A 322 14.08 11.36 0.42
C LYS A 322 15.47 11.53 -0.22
N GLN A 323 15.78 10.78 -1.28
CA GLN A 323 17.11 10.84 -1.88
C GLN A 323 17.34 12.08 -2.74
N SER A 324 16.26 12.64 -3.28
CA SER A 324 16.28 13.95 -3.95
C SER A 324 16.61 15.06 -2.96
N SER A 325 16.06 15.04 -1.74
CA SER A 325 16.39 16.04 -0.71
C SER A 325 17.86 15.98 -0.28
N TYR A 326 18.49 14.80 -0.30
CA TYR A 326 19.95 14.64 -0.11
C TYR A 326 20.81 15.06 -1.32
N ALA A 327 20.18 15.53 -2.40
CA ALA A 327 20.83 15.87 -3.67
C ALA A 327 21.71 14.73 -4.22
N PHE A 328 21.28 13.48 -4.05
CA PHE A 328 21.98 12.31 -4.62
C PHE A 328 21.82 12.24 -6.13
N TYR A 329 20.61 12.48 -6.62
CA TYR A 329 20.27 12.52 -8.03
C TYR A 329 19.08 13.45 -8.26
N ARG A 330 18.84 13.82 -9.51
CA ARG A 330 17.61 14.49 -9.92
C ARG A 330 16.47 13.48 -10.11
N PRO A 331 15.25 13.74 -9.64
CA PRO A 331 14.10 12.85 -9.84
C PRO A 331 13.91 12.42 -11.30
N SER A 332 14.11 13.34 -12.25
CA SER A 332 14.13 13.05 -13.69
C SER A 332 15.16 11.98 -14.11
N ALA A 333 16.34 11.91 -13.47
CA ALA A 333 17.35 10.90 -13.78
C ALA A 333 16.93 9.49 -13.35
N ASP A 334 16.20 9.36 -12.24
CA ASP A 334 15.64 8.10 -11.75
C ASP A 334 14.43 7.66 -12.57
N ALA A 335 13.54 8.60 -12.91
CA ALA A 335 12.44 8.38 -13.85
C ALA A 335 12.94 7.81 -15.18
N PHE A 336 13.95 8.45 -15.79
CA PHE A 336 14.54 7.99 -17.05
C PHE A 336 15.22 6.62 -16.92
N ALA A 337 15.89 6.36 -15.79
CA ALA A 337 16.51 5.08 -15.52
C ALA A 337 15.50 3.92 -15.43
N ASN A 338 14.36 4.14 -14.79
CA ASN A 338 13.28 3.14 -14.73
C ASN A 338 12.73 2.84 -16.12
N VAL A 339 12.57 3.85 -16.99
CA VAL A 339 12.16 3.64 -18.40
C VAL A 339 13.17 2.76 -19.14
N LEU A 340 14.47 3.02 -19.01
CA LEU A 340 15.51 2.24 -19.69
C LEU A 340 15.56 0.77 -19.23
N VAL A 341 15.34 0.50 -17.94
CA VAL A 341 15.34 -0.86 -17.39
C VAL A 341 14.10 -1.65 -17.80
N ASP A 342 12.97 -0.97 -18.00
CA ASP A 342 11.73 -1.63 -18.41
C ASP A 342 11.71 -2.03 -19.89
N ILE A 343 12.43 -1.32 -20.77
CA ILE A 343 12.44 -1.60 -22.22
C ILE A 343 12.84 -3.06 -22.53
N PRO A 344 13.96 -3.60 -22.02
CA PRO A 344 14.32 -5.00 -22.26
C PRO A 344 13.27 -6.00 -21.76
N VAL A 345 12.66 -5.74 -20.60
CA VAL A 345 11.61 -6.60 -20.03
C VAL A 345 10.38 -6.60 -20.93
N LYS A 346 9.93 -5.41 -21.36
CA LYS A 346 8.80 -5.26 -22.28
C LYS A 346 9.09 -5.87 -23.65
N PHE A 347 10.33 -5.80 -24.13
CA PHE A 347 10.72 -6.45 -25.37
C PHE A 347 10.58 -7.97 -25.27
N VAL A 348 11.08 -8.60 -24.21
CA VAL A 348 10.92 -10.05 -23.99
C VAL A 348 9.43 -10.43 -23.93
N VAL A 349 8.63 -9.70 -23.15
CA VAL A 349 7.19 -9.92 -23.06
C VAL A 349 6.51 -9.77 -24.43
N ALA A 350 6.83 -8.71 -25.18
CA ALA A 350 6.27 -8.45 -26.50
C ALA A 350 6.67 -9.53 -27.53
N VAL A 351 7.87 -10.11 -27.44
CA VAL A 351 8.29 -11.23 -28.29
C VAL A 351 7.37 -12.43 -28.09
N PHE A 352 7.16 -12.87 -26.85
CA PHE A 352 6.28 -13.99 -26.58
C PHE A 352 4.83 -13.69 -26.97
N PHE A 353 4.32 -12.51 -26.62
CA PHE A 353 2.95 -12.11 -26.92
C PHE A 353 2.70 -12.06 -28.44
N ASN A 354 3.51 -11.32 -29.19
CA ASN A 354 3.29 -11.08 -30.62
C ASN A 354 3.51 -12.34 -31.46
N VAL A 355 4.54 -13.15 -31.15
CA VAL A 355 4.79 -14.40 -31.90
C VAL A 355 3.61 -15.36 -31.73
N ILE A 356 3.15 -15.56 -30.50
CA ILE A 356 2.01 -16.46 -30.24
C ILE A 356 0.75 -15.92 -30.90
N LEU A 357 0.41 -14.65 -30.67
CA LEU A 357 -0.81 -14.05 -31.19
C LEU A 357 -0.86 -14.08 -32.73
N TYR A 358 0.21 -13.63 -33.39
CA TYR A 358 0.22 -13.44 -34.84
C TYR A 358 0.08 -14.76 -35.61
N PHE A 359 0.89 -15.77 -35.24
CA PHE A 359 0.88 -17.05 -35.95
C PHE A 359 -0.33 -17.91 -35.57
N LEU A 360 -0.84 -17.83 -34.34
CA LEU A 360 -1.99 -18.63 -33.91
C LEU A 360 -3.32 -18.10 -34.49
N SER A 361 -3.45 -16.77 -34.65
CA SER A 361 -4.64 -16.17 -35.27
C SER A 361 -4.70 -16.30 -36.79
N GLY A 362 -3.65 -16.82 -37.43
CA GLY A 362 -3.62 -17.01 -38.88
C GLY A 362 -3.49 -15.71 -39.69
N LEU A 363 -2.86 -14.67 -39.11
CA LEU A 363 -2.53 -13.45 -39.86
C LEU A 363 -1.56 -13.72 -41.01
N ALA A 364 -1.40 -12.74 -41.90
CA ALA A 364 -0.69 -12.93 -43.16
C ALA A 364 0.75 -13.46 -42.94
N LYS A 365 1.17 -14.48 -43.69
CA LYS A 365 2.39 -15.24 -43.37
C LYS A 365 3.68 -14.62 -43.91
N THR A 366 3.62 -13.44 -44.52
CA THR A 366 4.82 -12.81 -45.07
C THR A 366 5.71 -12.23 -43.97
N ALA A 367 7.02 -12.35 -44.13
CA ALA A 367 7.97 -11.87 -43.13
C ALA A 367 7.88 -10.35 -42.93
N SER A 368 7.67 -9.58 -44.00
CA SER A 368 7.53 -8.12 -43.93
C SER A 368 6.32 -7.71 -43.09
N GLN A 369 5.14 -8.31 -43.33
CA GLN A 369 3.92 -7.98 -42.59
C GLN A 369 4.06 -8.30 -41.10
N PHE A 370 4.73 -9.41 -40.74
CA PHE A 370 5.01 -9.77 -39.35
C PHE A 370 5.92 -8.76 -38.65
N PHE A 371 7.05 -8.37 -39.25
CA PHE A 371 7.97 -7.43 -38.62
C PHE A 371 7.38 -6.02 -38.50
N ILE A 372 6.55 -5.60 -39.48
CA ILE A 372 5.79 -4.35 -39.39
C ILE A 372 4.79 -4.44 -38.23
N PHE A 373 3.99 -5.51 -38.14
CA PHE A 373 3.08 -5.73 -37.01
C PHE A 373 3.81 -5.66 -35.66
N PHE A 374 4.91 -6.41 -35.51
CA PHE A 374 5.71 -6.44 -34.30
C PHE A 374 6.22 -5.05 -33.91
N LEU A 375 6.75 -4.29 -34.87
CA LEU A 375 7.27 -2.95 -34.66
C LEU A 375 6.18 -2.00 -34.14
N PHE A 376 5.02 -1.96 -34.80
CA PHE A 376 3.91 -1.10 -34.39
C PHE A 376 3.38 -1.44 -33.01
N VAL A 377 3.15 -2.73 -32.72
CA VAL A 377 2.65 -3.17 -31.41
C VAL A 377 3.65 -2.83 -30.30
N PHE A 378 4.95 -3.08 -30.54
CA PHE A 378 6.00 -2.80 -29.56
C PHE A 378 6.17 -1.29 -29.28
N VAL A 379 6.25 -0.46 -30.32
CA VAL A 379 6.41 0.99 -30.16
C VAL A 379 5.17 1.60 -29.49
N THR A 380 3.97 1.15 -29.86
CA THR A 380 2.71 1.59 -29.22
C THR A 380 2.68 1.22 -27.74
N THR A 381 3.16 0.03 -27.35
CA THR A 381 3.26 -0.38 -25.94
C THR A 381 4.15 0.56 -25.12
N ILE A 382 5.27 1.01 -25.69
CA ILE A 382 6.16 1.97 -25.02
C ILE A 382 5.50 3.35 -24.95
N ALA A 383 4.87 3.82 -26.03
CA ALA A 383 4.18 5.12 -26.06
C ALA A 383 3.07 5.18 -25.00
N MET A 384 2.23 4.15 -24.91
CA MET A 384 1.17 4.07 -23.91
C MET A 384 1.72 4.02 -22.47
N SER A 385 2.83 3.32 -22.25
CA SER A 385 3.51 3.34 -20.96
C SER A 385 3.97 4.75 -20.56
N MET A 386 4.47 5.56 -21.51
CA MET A 386 4.88 6.94 -21.22
C MET A 386 3.68 7.81 -20.84
N ILE A 387 2.54 7.67 -21.55
CA ILE A 387 1.30 8.40 -21.26
C ILE A 387 0.86 8.16 -19.80
N PHE A 388 0.73 6.90 -19.38
CA PHE A 388 0.28 6.60 -18.02
C PHE A 388 1.32 6.99 -16.95
N ARG A 389 2.62 6.89 -17.25
CA ARG A 389 3.67 7.40 -16.36
C ARG A 389 3.61 8.92 -16.18
N THR A 390 3.30 9.68 -17.23
CA THR A 390 3.09 11.13 -17.16
C THR A 390 1.90 11.48 -16.28
N ILE A 391 0.75 10.81 -16.46
CA ILE A 391 -0.45 11.02 -15.64
C ILE A 391 -0.15 10.69 -14.18
N ALA A 392 0.52 9.57 -13.94
CA ALA A 392 0.95 9.20 -12.62
C ALA A 392 1.83 10.32 -12.04
N ALA A 393 2.93 10.71 -12.69
CA ALA A 393 3.85 11.75 -12.21
C ALA A 393 3.19 13.12 -11.97
N ALA A 394 2.21 13.50 -12.79
CA ALA A 394 1.49 14.77 -12.65
C ALA A 394 0.50 14.79 -11.47
N THR A 395 0.00 13.63 -11.04
CA THR A 395 -1.03 13.53 -9.99
C THR A 395 -0.42 13.27 -8.61
N VAL A 396 -1.13 13.70 -7.55
CA VAL A 396 -0.66 13.55 -6.16
C VAL A 396 -1.13 12.24 -5.54
N SER A 397 -2.29 11.71 -5.96
CA SER A 397 -2.91 10.52 -5.35
C SER A 397 -3.22 9.42 -6.38
N LEU A 398 -3.07 8.17 -5.96
CA LEU A 398 -3.31 6.99 -6.81
C LEU A 398 -4.77 6.90 -7.34
N PRO A 399 -5.84 7.13 -6.54
CA PRO A 399 -7.21 7.07 -7.06
C PRO A 399 -7.49 8.11 -8.16
N GLN A 400 -6.93 9.32 -8.01
CA GLN A 400 -7.06 10.38 -9.02
C GLN A 400 -6.37 9.98 -10.33
N ALA A 401 -5.14 9.43 -10.25
CA ALA A 401 -4.41 8.93 -11.40
C ALA A 401 -5.22 7.86 -12.16
N MET A 402 -5.85 6.94 -11.43
CA MET A 402 -6.65 5.85 -12.01
C MET A 402 -7.96 6.32 -12.62
N ALA A 403 -8.63 7.33 -12.06
CA ALA A 403 -9.82 7.90 -12.69
C ALA A 403 -9.48 8.57 -14.04
N ILE A 404 -8.41 9.38 -14.06
CA ILE A 404 -7.94 10.01 -15.30
C ILE A 404 -7.49 8.95 -16.31
N SER A 405 -6.72 7.96 -15.86
CA SER A 405 -6.24 6.87 -16.73
C SER A 405 -7.40 6.04 -17.28
N GLY A 406 -8.39 5.69 -16.45
CA GLY A 406 -9.54 4.91 -16.88
C GLY A 406 -10.42 5.65 -17.90
N PHE A 407 -10.63 6.96 -17.69
CA PHE A 407 -11.34 7.79 -18.67
C PHE A 407 -10.55 7.93 -19.97
N LEU A 408 -9.23 8.10 -19.88
CA LEU A 408 -8.37 8.17 -21.05
C LEU A 408 -8.35 6.84 -21.82
N VAL A 409 -8.26 5.70 -21.15
CA VAL A 409 -8.38 4.37 -21.79
C VAL A 409 -9.68 4.29 -22.58
N LEU A 410 -10.80 4.66 -21.96
CA LEU A 410 -12.10 4.68 -22.63
C LEU A 410 -12.07 5.57 -23.88
N ALA A 411 -11.58 6.81 -23.76
CA ALA A 411 -11.51 7.75 -24.88
C ALA A 411 -10.62 7.25 -26.03
N LEU A 412 -9.44 6.71 -25.72
CA LEU A 412 -8.51 6.20 -26.71
C LEU A 412 -9.04 4.93 -27.39
N VAL A 413 -9.68 4.03 -26.64
CA VAL A 413 -10.22 2.77 -27.19
C VAL A 413 -11.42 3.03 -28.09
N THR A 414 -12.36 3.88 -27.69
CA THR A 414 -13.54 4.24 -28.51
C THR A 414 -13.12 4.86 -29.85
N TYR A 415 -12.14 5.78 -29.84
CA TYR A 415 -11.67 6.47 -31.05
C TYR A 415 -10.40 5.83 -31.65
N THR A 416 -10.21 4.52 -31.49
CA THR A 416 -9.15 3.77 -32.19
C THR A 416 -9.47 3.54 -33.67
N GLY A 417 -10.76 3.60 -34.07
CA GLY A 417 -11.21 3.43 -35.46
C GLY A 417 -11.95 2.11 -35.73
N PHE A 418 -11.65 1.04 -34.98
CA PHE A 418 -12.39 -0.23 -35.10
C PHE A 418 -13.82 -0.14 -34.54
N VAL A 419 -13.94 0.38 -33.32
CA VAL A 419 -15.20 0.47 -32.56
C VAL A 419 -16.16 1.50 -33.16
N LEU A 420 -15.61 2.62 -33.62
CA LEU A 420 -16.34 3.67 -34.33
C LEU A 420 -15.51 4.08 -35.55
N PRO A 421 -15.92 3.68 -36.77
CA PRO A 421 -15.21 4.02 -38.01
C PRO A 421 -15.15 5.53 -38.25
N GLY A 422 -14.11 5.98 -38.96
CA GLY A 422 -13.84 7.41 -39.22
C GLY A 422 -15.01 8.20 -39.84
N PRO A 423 -15.77 7.62 -40.79
CA PRO A 423 -16.96 8.25 -41.37
C PRO A 423 -18.10 8.50 -40.37
N ASP A 424 -18.31 7.61 -39.40
CA ASP A 424 -19.40 7.70 -38.42
C ASP A 424 -19.05 8.50 -37.16
N MET A 425 -17.80 8.95 -37.05
CA MET A 425 -17.39 9.78 -35.92
C MET A 425 -18.09 11.13 -35.96
N HIS A 426 -18.88 11.41 -34.92
CA HIS A 426 -19.49 12.73 -34.75
C HIS A 426 -18.44 13.86 -34.71
N PRO A 427 -18.68 15.02 -35.36
CA PRO A 427 -17.68 16.08 -35.51
C PRO A 427 -17.11 16.62 -34.19
N TRP A 428 -17.90 16.63 -33.10
CA TRP A 428 -17.49 17.20 -31.82
C TRP A 428 -16.39 16.40 -31.09
N PHE A 429 -16.28 15.09 -31.34
CA PHE A 429 -15.25 14.23 -30.74
C PHE A 429 -14.30 13.58 -31.75
N LYS A 430 -14.51 13.78 -33.06
CA LYS A 430 -13.62 13.29 -34.12
C LYS A 430 -12.14 13.66 -33.90
N TRP A 431 -11.85 14.81 -33.29
CA TRP A 431 -10.49 15.26 -32.98
C TRP A 431 -9.72 14.34 -32.02
N ILE A 432 -10.41 13.52 -31.22
CA ILE A 432 -9.77 12.56 -30.31
C ILE A 432 -8.96 11.54 -31.10
N SER A 433 -9.43 11.13 -32.29
CA SER A 433 -8.67 10.24 -33.18
C SER A 433 -7.31 10.83 -33.58
N TYR A 434 -7.20 12.15 -33.78
CA TYR A 434 -5.95 12.81 -34.17
C TYR A 434 -4.92 12.89 -33.03
N ILE A 435 -5.37 12.91 -31.77
CA ILE A 435 -4.49 12.90 -30.61
C ILE A 435 -4.28 11.49 -30.03
N ASN A 436 -4.79 10.46 -30.70
CA ASN A 436 -4.78 9.09 -30.24
C ASN A 436 -3.70 8.27 -30.95
N PRO A 437 -2.59 7.89 -30.28
CA PRO A 437 -1.56 7.06 -30.90
C PRO A 437 -2.08 5.66 -31.31
N LEU A 438 -3.16 5.17 -30.69
CA LEU A 438 -3.75 3.88 -31.03
C LEU A 438 -4.46 3.90 -32.37
N ALA A 439 -5.07 5.02 -32.76
CA ALA A 439 -5.74 5.15 -34.05
C ALA A 439 -4.75 4.98 -35.21
N TYR A 440 -3.60 5.63 -35.11
CA TYR A 440 -2.52 5.49 -36.08
C TYR A 440 -1.90 4.09 -36.11
N ALA A 441 -1.79 3.44 -34.94
CA ALA A 441 -1.33 2.06 -34.85
C ALA A 441 -2.34 1.10 -35.51
N PHE A 442 -3.63 1.24 -35.21
CA PHE A 442 -4.67 0.39 -35.77
C PHE A 442 -4.79 0.54 -37.29
N GLU A 443 -4.80 1.78 -37.81
CA GLU A 443 -4.76 2.05 -39.25
C GLU A 443 -3.58 1.33 -39.90
N ALA A 444 -2.37 1.48 -39.36
CA ALA A 444 -1.17 0.86 -39.92
C ALA A 444 -1.20 -0.68 -39.87
N LEU A 445 -1.74 -1.25 -38.79
CA LEU A 445 -1.88 -2.71 -38.66
C LEU A 445 -2.92 -3.27 -39.65
N LEU A 446 -4.05 -2.58 -39.82
CA LEU A 446 -5.14 -3.01 -40.70
C LEU A 446 -4.74 -2.97 -42.17
N VAL A 447 -4.18 -1.83 -42.63
CA VAL A 447 -3.72 -1.71 -44.03
C VAL A 447 -2.59 -2.70 -44.32
N ASN A 448 -1.67 -2.93 -43.37
CA ASN A 448 -0.60 -3.91 -43.55
C ASN A 448 -1.13 -5.35 -43.68
N GLN A 449 -2.25 -5.70 -43.05
CA GLN A 449 -2.84 -7.04 -43.13
C GLN A 449 -3.56 -7.29 -44.46
N ALA A 450 -4.31 -6.31 -44.97
CA ALA A 450 -5.17 -6.48 -46.14
C ALA A 450 -4.54 -6.04 -47.48
N HIS A 451 -3.43 -5.31 -47.45
CA HIS A 451 -2.84 -4.71 -48.64
C HIS A 451 -2.47 -5.74 -49.73
N GLY A 452 -2.88 -5.46 -50.97
CA GLY A 452 -2.54 -6.27 -52.14
C GLY A 452 -3.04 -7.72 -52.11
N THR A 453 -4.06 -8.03 -51.30
CA THR A 453 -4.65 -9.37 -51.19
C THR A 453 -6.12 -9.36 -51.65
N ASP A 454 -6.46 -10.31 -52.52
CA ASP A 454 -7.83 -10.50 -53.02
C ASP A 454 -8.55 -11.57 -52.19
N TYR A 455 -9.68 -11.21 -51.57
CA TYR A 455 -10.42 -12.09 -50.67
C TYR A 455 -11.67 -12.65 -51.37
N PRO A 456 -11.80 -13.97 -51.56
CA PRO A 456 -12.99 -14.57 -52.17
C PRO A 456 -14.26 -14.29 -51.35
N CYS A 457 -15.36 -14.02 -52.04
CA CYS A 457 -16.62 -13.71 -51.38
C CYS A 457 -17.25 -14.93 -50.72
N SER A 458 -17.72 -14.78 -49.48
CA SER A 458 -18.39 -15.84 -48.73
C SER A 458 -19.77 -16.18 -49.28
N ASN A 459 -20.52 -15.15 -49.69
CA ASN A 459 -21.83 -15.27 -50.31
C ASN A 459 -21.98 -14.22 -51.42
N LEU A 460 -22.68 -14.58 -52.49
CA LEU A 460 -23.01 -13.69 -53.61
C LEU A 460 -24.50 -13.33 -53.58
N VAL A 461 -24.84 -12.10 -53.95
CA VAL A 461 -26.22 -11.63 -54.04
C VAL A 461 -26.53 -11.24 -55.49
N PRO A 462 -27.52 -11.89 -56.15
CA PRO A 462 -28.18 -13.14 -55.76
C PRO A 462 -27.25 -14.37 -55.93
N SER A 463 -27.50 -15.44 -55.16
CA SER A 463 -26.68 -16.67 -55.17
C SER A 463 -27.12 -17.70 -56.23
N TYR A 464 -27.36 -17.24 -57.46
CA TYR A 464 -27.80 -18.12 -58.56
C TYR A 464 -26.65 -19.00 -59.11
N PRO A 465 -26.94 -20.20 -59.65
CA PRO A 465 -25.91 -21.12 -60.14
C PRO A 465 -25.23 -20.68 -61.46
N ASN A 466 -25.84 -19.78 -62.24
CA ASN A 466 -25.29 -19.26 -63.51
C ASN A 466 -25.28 -17.73 -63.51
N LEU A 467 -24.24 -17.13 -62.95
CA LEU A 467 -24.06 -15.68 -62.87
C LEU A 467 -23.21 -15.18 -64.05
N VAL A 468 -23.61 -14.08 -64.71
CA VAL A 468 -22.94 -13.57 -65.92
C VAL A 468 -22.81 -12.05 -65.84
N GLY A 469 -21.62 -11.51 -66.10
CA GLY A 469 -21.40 -10.06 -66.10
C GLY A 469 -21.64 -9.44 -64.72
N GLU A 470 -22.26 -8.26 -64.68
CA GLU A 470 -22.49 -7.46 -63.47
C GLU A 470 -23.79 -7.82 -62.72
N THR A 471 -24.32 -9.04 -62.93
CA THR A 471 -25.64 -9.46 -62.39
C THR A 471 -25.62 -9.92 -60.93
N PHE A 472 -24.47 -9.79 -60.27
CA PHE A 472 -24.27 -10.19 -58.89
C PHE A 472 -23.19 -9.33 -58.24
N VAL A 473 -23.21 -9.29 -56.91
CA VAL A 473 -22.22 -8.56 -56.12
C VAL A 473 -22.04 -9.23 -54.75
N CYS A 474 -20.90 -8.99 -54.12
CA CYS A 474 -20.66 -9.42 -52.75
C CYS A 474 -21.29 -8.41 -51.77
N PRO A 475 -22.04 -8.84 -50.75
CA PRO A 475 -22.74 -7.95 -49.82
C PRO A 475 -21.80 -7.41 -48.73
N VAL A 476 -20.67 -6.83 -49.14
CA VAL A 476 -19.59 -6.32 -48.29
C VAL A 476 -19.10 -4.99 -48.87
N PRO A 477 -18.84 -3.95 -48.05
CA PRO A 477 -18.35 -2.67 -48.55
C PRO A 477 -17.02 -2.78 -49.32
N GLY A 478 -16.91 -2.06 -50.44
CA GLY A 478 -15.75 -2.10 -51.33
C GLY A 478 -15.78 -3.21 -52.38
N SER A 479 -16.89 -3.96 -52.50
CA SER A 479 -17.10 -4.93 -53.57
C SER A 479 -17.46 -4.26 -54.90
N VAL A 480 -17.09 -4.89 -56.00
CA VAL A 480 -17.41 -4.46 -57.37
C VAL A 480 -18.37 -5.48 -58.00
N ALA A 481 -19.40 -5.01 -58.70
CA ALA A 481 -20.37 -5.89 -59.36
C ALA A 481 -19.67 -6.77 -60.42
N GLY A 482 -20.00 -8.06 -60.44
CA GLY A 482 -19.42 -9.05 -61.35
C GLY A 482 -18.10 -9.69 -60.89
N GLU A 483 -17.50 -9.24 -59.77
CA GLU A 483 -16.31 -9.87 -59.19
C GLU A 483 -16.69 -10.90 -58.11
N THR A 484 -15.94 -12.01 -58.05
CA THR A 484 -16.13 -13.06 -57.02
C THR A 484 -15.19 -12.90 -55.81
N PHE A 485 -14.44 -11.79 -55.77
CA PHE A 485 -13.53 -11.45 -54.70
C PHE A 485 -13.68 -9.97 -54.36
N VAL A 486 -13.19 -9.57 -53.18
CA VAL A 486 -13.10 -8.17 -52.76
C VAL A 486 -11.62 -7.86 -52.55
N ASN A 487 -11.13 -6.82 -53.22
CA ASN A 487 -9.78 -6.34 -53.02
C ASN A 487 -9.63 -5.69 -51.64
N GLY A 488 -8.60 -6.07 -50.88
CA GLY A 488 -8.37 -5.57 -49.53
C GLY A 488 -8.19 -4.04 -49.45
N ASP A 489 -7.59 -3.40 -50.47
CA ASP A 489 -7.37 -1.96 -50.51
C ASP A 489 -8.71 -1.20 -50.64
N SER A 490 -9.58 -1.66 -51.55
CA SER A 490 -10.92 -1.09 -51.71
C SER A 490 -11.80 -1.25 -50.47
N TRP A 491 -11.64 -2.36 -49.72
CA TRP A 491 -12.38 -2.60 -48.48
C TRP A 491 -12.06 -1.59 -47.38
N PHE A 492 -10.78 -1.38 -47.04
CA PHE A 492 -10.43 -0.44 -45.96
C PHE A 492 -10.54 1.03 -46.37
N GLU A 493 -10.38 1.35 -47.66
CA GLU A 493 -10.64 2.71 -48.19
C GLU A 493 -12.12 3.07 -48.03
N THR A 494 -13.03 2.17 -48.42
CA THR A 494 -14.48 2.41 -48.36
C THR A 494 -15.02 2.33 -46.92
N SER A 495 -14.53 1.38 -46.11
CA SER A 495 -15.06 1.14 -44.76
C SER A 495 -14.49 2.06 -43.69
N TYR A 496 -13.23 2.50 -43.84
CA TYR A 496 -12.50 3.22 -42.79
C TYR A 496 -11.87 4.55 -43.24
N ASP A 497 -11.86 4.87 -44.54
CA ASP A 497 -11.14 6.03 -45.11
C ASP A 497 -9.63 5.97 -44.86
N TYR A 498 -9.04 4.77 -44.98
CA TYR A 498 -7.61 4.50 -44.75
C TYR A 498 -6.83 4.34 -46.05
N SER A 499 -5.53 4.64 -46.02
CA SER A 499 -4.64 4.49 -47.17
C SER A 499 -3.32 3.83 -46.78
N TYR A 500 -2.83 2.89 -47.60
CA TYR A 500 -1.54 2.24 -47.37
C TYR A 500 -0.36 3.22 -47.34
N SER A 501 -0.47 4.34 -48.06
CA SER A 501 0.55 5.42 -48.08
C SER A 501 0.83 6.01 -46.68
N HIS A 502 -0.10 5.86 -45.74
CA HIS A 502 -0.02 6.39 -44.39
C HIS A 502 0.85 5.56 -43.44
N LEU A 503 1.28 4.35 -43.83
CA LEU A 503 1.97 3.40 -42.96
C LEU A 503 3.17 4.03 -42.21
N TRP A 504 4.15 4.57 -42.93
CA TRP A 504 5.36 5.13 -42.30
C TRP A 504 5.14 6.51 -41.68
N ARG A 505 4.17 7.29 -42.18
CA ARG A 505 3.70 8.54 -41.54
C ARG A 505 3.22 8.25 -40.13
N ASN A 506 2.38 7.22 -39.99
CA ASN A 506 1.79 6.82 -38.71
C ASN A 506 2.87 6.37 -37.71
N LEU A 507 3.90 5.63 -38.16
CA LEU A 507 5.04 5.29 -37.30
C LEU A 507 5.76 6.53 -36.77
N GLY A 508 6.03 7.52 -37.63
CA GLY A 508 6.64 8.79 -37.25
C GLY A 508 5.82 9.56 -36.21
N ILE A 509 4.49 9.59 -36.36
CA ILE A 509 3.57 10.22 -35.41
C ILE A 509 3.63 9.53 -34.03
N ILE A 510 3.63 8.19 -33.99
CA ILE A 510 3.71 7.43 -32.72
C ILE A 510 5.04 7.70 -32.01
N PHE A 511 6.16 7.79 -32.74
CA PHE A 511 7.43 8.24 -32.15
C PHE A 511 7.36 9.66 -31.59
N GLY A 512 6.68 10.58 -32.29
CA GLY A 512 6.39 11.92 -31.80
C GLY A 512 5.69 11.90 -30.44
N PHE A 513 4.63 11.10 -30.30
CA PHE A 513 3.93 10.91 -29.01
C PHE A 513 4.84 10.32 -27.95
N LEU A 514 5.62 9.28 -28.28
CA LEU A 514 6.54 8.63 -27.35
C LEU A 514 7.55 9.63 -26.77
N PHE A 515 8.21 10.44 -27.60
CA PHE A 515 9.19 11.42 -27.13
C PHE A 515 8.54 12.59 -26.41
N PHE A 516 7.38 13.06 -26.86
CA PHE A 516 6.62 14.11 -26.17
C PHE A 516 6.23 13.68 -24.76
N PHE A 517 5.65 12.49 -24.60
CA PHE A 517 5.26 11.97 -23.30
C PHE A 517 6.45 11.59 -22.43
N LEU A 518 7.57 11.15 -23.01
CA LEU A 518 8.81 10.97 -22.27
C LEU A 518 9.31 12.31 -21.67
N VAL A 519 9.37 13.38 -22.46
CA VAL A 519 9.84 14.69 -21.97
C VAL A 519 8.90 15.25 -20.90
N THR A 520 7.59 15.18 -21.11
CA THR A 520 6.61 15.64 -20.10
C THR A 520 6.62 14.80 -18.84
N TYR A 521 6.84 13.48 -18.92
CA TYR A 521 7.04 12.61 -17.76
C TYR A 521 8.24 13.04 -16.91
N LEU A 522 9.39 13.29 -17.57
CA LEU A 522 10.61 13.73 -16.88
C LEU A 522 10.42 15.11 -16.23
N LEU A 523 9.74 16.03 -16.92
CA LEU A 523 9.43 17.37 -16.40
C LEU A 523 8.46 17.30 -15.21
N ALA A 524 7.36 16.56 -15.34
CA ALA A 524 6.37 16.39 -14.27
C ALA A 524 7.01 15.79 -13.01
N THR A 525 7.92 14.83 -13.18
CA THR A 525 8.64 14.21 -12.06
C THR A 525 9.59 15.19 -11.36
N GLU A 526 10.21 16.11 -12.10
CA GLU A 526 11.09 17.14 -11.52
C GLU A 526 10.30 18.25 -10.81
N LEU A 527 9.10 18.59 -11.29
CA LEU A 527 8.25 19.63 -10.70
C LEU A 527 7.47 19.12 -9.48
N ASN A 528 7.02 17.87 -9.48
CA ASN A 528 6.10 17.32 -8.46
C ASN A 528 6.81 16.59 -7.30
N VAL A 529 7.95 17.13 -6.84
CA VAL A 529 8.80 16.50 -5.80
C VAL A 529 8.33 16.84 -4.37
N ASN A 530 7.50 17.88 -4.21
CA ASN A 530 7.27 18.54 -2.92
C ASN A 530 6.03 18.08 -2.12
N SER A 531 5.38 16.96 -2.44
CA SER A 531 4.08 16.62 -1.81
C SER A 531 4.11 15.75 -0.54
N SER A 532 5.28 15.41 0.03
CA SER A 532 5.33 14.40 1.12
C SER A 532 6.09 14.71 2.41
N VAL A 533 6.79 15.84 2.57
CA VAL A 533 7.33 16.23 3.88
C VAL A 533 6.38 17.26 4.52
N GLY A 534 5.22 16.78 4.96
CA GLY A 534 4.31 17.59 5.76
C GLY A 534 4.85 17.68 7.19
N ILE A 535 4.74 18.86 7.79
CA ILE A 535 4.95 19.07 9.22
C ILE A 535 3.91 18.23 9.99
N GLU A 536 4.29 17.62 11.12
CA GLU A 536 3.41 16.83 11.99
C GLU A 536 2.35 17.72 12.67
N VAL A 537 1.35 18.16 11.92
CA VAL A 537 0.23 18.96 12.45
C VAL A 537 -0.98 18.06 12.66
N PRO A 538 -1.54 17.99 13.89
CA PRO A 538 -2.79 17.26 14.13
C PRO A 538 -3.93 17.96 13.39
N VAL A 539 -4.66 17.19 12.58
CA VAL A 539 -5.80 17.68 11.79
C VAL A 539 -7.08 17.40 12.55
N PHE A 540 -7.89 18.42 12.83
CA PHE A 540 -9.15 18.29 13.58
C PHE A 540 -10.37 18.23 12.66
N LEU A 541 -11.46 17.63 13.15
CA LEU A 541 -12.76 17.71 12.49
C LEU A 541 -13.25 19.17 12.40
N ARG A 542 -13.90 19.52 11.29
CA ARG A 542 -14.46 20.86 11.06
C ARG A 542 -15.42 21.23 12.21
N GLY A 543 -15.16 22.35 12.87
CA GLY A 543 -15.98 22.85 14.00
C GLY A 543 -15.64 22.24 15.37
N ARG A 544 -14.64 21.35 15.46
CA ARG A 544 -14.17 20.73 16.72
C ARG A 544 -12.72 21.08 17.09
N LEU A 545 -12.29 22.27 16.68
CA LEU A 545 -11.03 22.82 17.19
C LEU A 545 -11.19 23.04 18.71
N PRO A 546 -10.20 22.68 19.54
CA PRO A 546 -10.18 23.08 20.92
C PRO A 546 -10.40 24.59 21.00
N LYS A 547 -11.34 25.05 21.84
CA LYS A 547 -11.50 26.47 22.14
C LYS A 547 -10.30 26.90 23.00
N ALA A 548 -9.14 27.07 22.39
CA ALA A 548 -8.04 27.78 23.03
C ALA A 548 -8.47 29.25 23.20
N ASP A 549 -8.34 29.75 24.43
CA ASP A 549 -8.68 31.12 24.80
C ASP A 549 -8.26 32.13 23.75
N SER A 550 -9.17 33.05 23.41
CA SER A 550 -9.03 34.06 22.36
C SER A 550 -7.84 35.01 22.53
N LYS A 551 -7.13 34.96 23.66
CA LYS A 551 -5.88 35.70 23.92
C LYS A 551 -4.62 35.05 23.33
N LEU A 552 -4.66 33.78 22.92
CA LEU A 552 -3.51 33.06 22.33
C LEU A 552 -3.40 33.17 20.80
N LYS A 553 -4.34 33.86 20.13
CA LYS A 553 -4.36 33.99 18.66
C LYS A 553 -3.24 34.87 18.07
N ALA A 554 -2.45 35.56 18.89
CA ALA A 554 -1.37 36.45 18.41
C ALA A 554 0.05 35.85 18.50
N ARG A 555 0.24 34.67 19.10
CA ARG A 555 1.54 33.97 19.17
C ARG A 555 1.31 32.46 19.14
N VAL A 556 1.03 31.92 17.97
CA VAL A 556 1.12 30.47 17.74
C VAL A 556 2.56 30.20 17.31
N ASP A 557 3.46 30.18 18.29
CA ASP A 557 4.78 29.58 18.11
C ASP A 557 4.62 28.06 18.09
N ILE A 558 5.20 27.46 17.05
CA ILE A 558 4.93 26.11 16.54
C ILE A 558 5.69 25.03 17.34
N GLU A 559 6.43 25.41 18.38
CA GLU A 559 7.31 24.52 19.16
C GLU A 559 6.93 24.38 20.64
N ARG A 560 5.74 24.80 21.08
CA ARG A 560 5.29 24.44 22.42
C ARG A 560 5.00 22.93 22.47
N PRO A 561 5.74 22.10 23.25
CA PRO A 561 5.09 20.94 23.81
C PRO A 561 3.92 21.49 24.62
N LEU A 562 2.77 20.83 24.55
CA LEU A 562 1.66 21.10 25.46
C LEU A 562 2.12 20.69 26.87
N ILE A 563 2.97 21.51 27.48
CA ILE A 563 3.11 21.57 28.93
C ILE A 563 1.75 22.12 29.35
N ALA A 564 0.95 21.25 29.98
CA ALA A 564 -0.27 21.66 30.64
C ALA A 564 0.10 22.83 31.57
N ASN A 565 -0.30 24.04 31.18
CA ASN A 565 -0.22 25.19 32.07
C ASN A 565 -1.08 24.88 33.28
N GLY A 566 -0.45 24.51 34.39
CA GLY A 566 -0.85 24.88 35.74
C GLY A 566 -2.33 24.75 36.11
N ALA A 567 -3.07 23.83 35.50
CA ALA A 567 -4.19 23.23 36.19
C ALA A 567 -3.54 22.17 37.08
N THR A 568 -3.33 22.52 38.35
CA THR A 568 -3.44 21.52 39.40
C THR A 568 -4.62 20.64 39.01
N ILE A 569 -4.31 19.40 38.63
CA ILE A 569 -5.32 18.36 38.62
C ILE A 569 -5.64 18.15 40.10
N GLU A 570 -6.42 19.08 40.67
CA GLU A 570 -7.35 18.75 41.73
C GLU A 570 -8.34 17.80 41.07
N ILE A 571 -7.93 16.51 40.97
CA ILE A 571 -8.90 15.45 41.20
C ILE A 571 -9.40 15.77 42.59
N THR A 572 -10.53 16.48 42.64
CA THR A 572 -11.44 16.46 43.78
C THR A 572 -11.41 15.02 44.24
N SER A 573 -11.13 14.80 45.53
CA SER A 573 -11.03 13.51 46.21
C SER A 573 -12.27 12.64 46.00
N GLY A 574 -12.46 12.19 44.77
CA GLY A 574 -13.30 11.11 44.35
C GLY A 574 -12.32 9.98 44.14
N GLU A 575 -12.53 8.91 44.91
CA GLU A 575 -11.72 7.71 44.87
C GLU A 575 -11.36 7.34 43.42
N PRO A 576 -10.11 6.94 43.14
CA PRO A 576 -9.77 6.39 41.83
C PRO A 576 -10.80 5.31 41.54
N THR A 577 -11.52 5.44 40.43
CA THR A 577 -12.58 4.52 40.06
C THR A 577 -11.92 3.15 39.95
N ARG A 578 -11.99 2.35 41.02
CA ARG A 578 -11.34 1.05 41.11
C ARG A 578 -11.85 0.28 39.92
N THR A 579 -11.00 0.10 38.91
CA THR A 579 -11.29 -0.87 37.88
C THR A 579 -11.38 -2.17 38.66
N LYS A 580 -12.55 -2.84 38.65
CA LYS A 580 -12.73 -4.16 39.25
C LYS A 580 -11.92 -5.17 38.42
N ALA A 581 -10.61 -4.97 38.35
CA ALA A 581 -9.67 -5.91 37.76
C ALA A 581 -9.63 -7.13 38.67
N ASN A 582 -9.63 -8.30 38.05
CA ASN A 582 -9.64 -9.55 38.76
C ASN A 582 -8.31 -9.64 39.54
N GLN A 583 -8.35 -9.88 40.84
CA GLN A 583 -7.14 -9.94 41.69
C GLN A 583 -6.29 -11.22 41.45
N SER A 584 -6.47 -11.88 40.31
CA SER A 584 -5.81 -13.13 39.96
C SER A 584 -4.41 -12.89 39.41
N VAL A 585 -3.41 -13.56 39.99
CA VAL A 585 -2.01 -13.54 39.53
C VAL A 585 -1.88 -14.33 38.22
N PHE A 586 -1.21 -13.75 37.22
CA PHE A 586 -0.83 -14.46 35.99
C PHE A 586 0.57 -15.05 36.17
N SER A 587 0.74 -16.36 35.93
CA SER A 587 2.03 -17.05 36.10
C SER A 587 2.29 -18.06 34.98
N TRP A 588 3.57 -18.33 34.73
CA TRP A 588 4.02 -19.31 33.75
C TRP A 588 5.24 -20.08 34.24
N ARG A 589 5.39 -21.33 33.78
CA ARG A 589 6.46 -22.23 34.20
C ARG A 589 7.06 -22.99 33.02
N LYS A 590 8.39 -23.07 33.01
CA LYS A 590 9.21 -23.87 32.08
C LYS A 590 8.77 -23.75 30.62
N LEU A 591 8.62 -22.51 30.13
CA LEU A 591 8.20 -22.30 28.75
C LEU A 591 9.28 -22.75 27.77
N THR A 592 8.94 -23.52 26.74
CA THR A 592 9.88 -23.84 25.66
C THR A 592 9.26 -23.49 24.32
N PHE A 593 10.07 -22.93 23.42
CA PHE A 593 9.61 -22.56 22.09
C PHE A 593 10.65 -22.91 21.04
N ASP A 594 10.29 -23.87 20.19
CA ASP A 594 11.14 -24.39 19.13
C ASP A 594 10.59 -24.00 17.74
N VAL A 595 11.46 -23.46 16.89
CA VAL A 595 11.15 -23.05 15.51
C VAL A 595 12.02 -23.80 14.51
N MET A 596 11.41 -24.25 13.41
CA MET A 596 12.15 -24.89 12.31
C MET A 596 12.77 -23.82 11.40
N ILE A 597 14.09 -23.68 11.40
CA ILE A 597 14.83 -22.78 10.50
C ILE A 597 15.63 -23.64 9.52
N LYS A 598 15.30 -23.54 8.23
CA LYS A 598 15.94 -24.34 7.16
C LYS A 598 15.93 -25.87 7.44
N GLY A 599 14.89 -26.36 8.12
CA GLY A 599 14.73 -27.77 8.47
C GLY A 599 15.30 -28.19 9.83
N ASN A 600 16.14 -27.36 10.47
CA ASN A 600 16.69 -27.66 11.79
C ASN A 600 15.87 -26.98 12.90
N PRO A 601 15.51 -27.69 13.98
CA PRO A 601 14.87 -27.10 15.14
C PRO A 601 15.85 -26.17 15.85
N ARG A 602 15.44 -24.92 16.09
CA ARG A 602 16.17 -23.95 16.89
C ARG A 602 15.30 -23.57 18.07
N ARG A 603 15.81 -23.82 19.28
CA ARG A 603 15.20 -23.33 20.51
C ARG A 603 15.41 -21.83 20.65
N LEU A 604 14.32 -21.11 20.88
CA LEU A 604 14.32 -19.65 21.07
C LEU A 604 13.96 -19.25 22.50
N LEU A 605 13.20 -20.08 23.21
CA LEU A 605 12.91 -19.96 24.65
C LEU A 605 13.27 -21.28 25.33
N ASP A 606 14.00 -21.19 26.44
CA ASP A 606 14.50 -22.33 27.20
C ASP A 606 14.17 -22.16 28.68
N GLU A 607 12.97 -22.64 29.02
CA GLU A 607 12.40 -22.73 30.36
C GLU A 607 12.25 -21.43 31.19
N PRO A 608 11.97 -20.23 30.64
CA PRO A 608 11.68 -19.08 31.49
C PRO A 608 10.40 -19.31 32.31
N SER A 609 10.45 -18.91 33.57
CA SER A 609 9.36 -19.01 34.56
C SER A 609 9.21 -17.67 35.28
N GLY A 610 7.99 -17.33 35.71
CA GLY A 610 7.72 -16.06 36.38
C GLY A 610 6.23 -15.77 36.54
N TRP A 611 5.91 -14.61 37.11
CA TRP A 611 4.54 -14.17 37.33
C TRP A 611 4.40 -12.64 37.25
N VAL A 612 3.15 -12.18 37.13
CA VAL A 612 2.77 -10.76 37.25
C VAL A 612 1.61 -10.66 38.23
N LYS A 613 1.80 -9.89 39.31
CA LYS A 613 0.75 -9.65 40.32
C LYS A 613 -0.14 -8.48 39.87
N PRO A 614 -1.44 -8.50 40.19
CA PRO A 614 -2.31 -7.34 39.99
C PRO A 614 -1.71 -6.11 40.69
N GLY A 615 -1.73 -4.99 39.98
CA GLY A 615 -1.18 -3.72 40.43
C GLY A 615 0.34 -3.61 40.47
N SER A 616 1.06 -4.59 39.91
CA SER A 616 2.51 -4.51 39.71
C SER A 616 2.89 -4.15 38.27
N LEU A 617 3.95 -3.35 38.14
CA LEU A 617 4.60 -2.98 36.89
C LEU A 617 5.91 -3.76 36.74
N VAL A 618 5.91 -4.77 35.86
CA VAL A 618 7.04 -5.68 35.64
C VAL A 618 7.77 -5.32 34.34
N ALA A 619 9.09 -5.08 34.45
CA ALA A 619 9.96 -4.86 33.30
C ALA A 619 10.53 -6.19 32.77
N LEU A 620 10.42 -6.43 31.47
CA LEU A 620 11.13 -7.49 30.74
C LEU A 620 12.33 -6.90 30.00
N MET A 621 13.53 -7.16 30.51
CA MET A 621 14.79 -6.68 29.94
C MET A 621 15.71 -7.83 29.54
N GLY A 622 16.78 -7.51 28.83
CA GLY A 622 17.76 -8.48 28.37
C GLY A 622 18.47 -8.00 27.11
N VAL A 623 19.57 -8.66 26.76
CA VAL A 623 20.37 -8.30 25.59
C VAL A 623 19.61 -8.49 24.27
N SER A 624 20.09 -7.87 23.20
CA SER A 624 19.50 -8.08 21.87
C SER A 624 19.61 -9.56 21.46
N GLY A 625 18.51 -10.13 20.96
CA GLY A 625 18.43 -11.56 20.63
C GLY A 625 18.20 -12.50 21.82
N ALA A 626 17.97 -12.01 23.03
CA ALA A 626 17.67 -12.82 24.22
C ALA A 626 16.31 -13.55 24.20
N GLY A 627 15.42 -13.21 23.25
CA GLY A 627 14.09 -13.81 23.16
C GLY A 627 12.95 -13.00 23.79
N LYS A 628 13.19 -11.76 24.25
CA LYS A 628 12.18 -10.87 24.89
C LYS A 628 10.82 -10.82 24.17
N THR A 629 10.81 -10.35 22.91
CA THR A 629 9.59 -10.28 22.10
C THR A 629 9.00 -11.66 21.81
N THR A 630 9.83 -12.70 21.78
CA THR A 630 9.36 -14.09 21.59
C THR A 630 8.63 -14.58 22.84
N LEU A 631 9.18 -14.32 24.03
CA LEU A 631 8.54 -14.60 25.31
C LEU A 631 7.25 -13.82 25.46
N LEU A 632 7.27 -12.50 25.22
CA LEU A 632 6.09 -11.65 25.30
C LEU A 632 4.96 -12.14 24.37
N ASN A 633 5.29 -12.54 23.14
CA ASN A 633 4.31 -13.10 22.20
C ASN A 633 3.83 -14.50 22.59
N ALA A 634 4.69 -15.34 23.19
CA ALA A 634 4.30 -16.65 23.72
C ALA A 634 3.33 -16.51 24.90
N LEU A 635 3.64 -15.61 25.85
CA LEU A 635 2.78 -15.29 27.01
C LEU A 635 1.41 -14.76 26.57
N ALA A 636 1.37 -13.93 25.55
CA ALA A 636 0.13 -13.41 24.97
C ALA A 636 -0.62 -14.43 24.06
N GLN A 637 -0.10 -15.65 23.90
CA GLN A 637 -0.65 -16.70 23.02
C GLN A 637 -0.74 -16.27 21.53
N ARG A 638 0.18 -15.41 21.07
CA ARG A 638 0.17 -14.79 19.73
C ARG A 638 1.07 -15.48 18.70
N MET A 639 1.69 -16.61 19.03
CA MET A 639 2.62 -17.31 18.13
C MET A 639 1.89 -17.99 16.98
N SER A 640 2.34 -17.74 15.74
CA SER A 640 1.73 -18.25 14.51
C SER A 640 2.41 -19.52 13.96
N SER A 641 3.63 -19.81 14.40
CA SER A 641 4.43 -20.96 13.97
C SER A 641 5.33 -21.44 15.11
N GLY A 642 5.70 -22.71 15.11
CA GLY A 642 6.41 -23.36 16.22
C GLY A 642 5.47 -23.99 17.24
N GLN A 643 6.02 -24.77 18.17
CA GLN A 643 5.29 -25.33 19.31
C GLN A 643 5.74 -24.62 20.57
N VAL A 644 4.78 -24.02 21.29
CA VAL A 644 4.99 -23.50 22.65
C VAL A 644 4.62 -24.62 23.60
N GLN A 645 5.54 -25.03 24.46
CA GLN A 645 5.29 -25.96 25.57
C GLN A 645 5.54 -25.25 26.90
N GLY A 646 5.06 -25.83 27.99
CA GLY A 646 5.11 -25.26 29.34
C GLY A 646 3.73 -24.95 29.89
N GLU A 647 3.69 -24.44 31.12
CA GLU A 647 2.46 -24.29 31.89
C GLU A 647 2.11 -22.82 32.06
N PHE A 648 0.82 -22.49 32.02
CA PHE A 648 0.30 -21.14 32.18
C PHE A 648 -0.91 -21.15 33.11
N TYR A 649 -0.92 -20.26 34.11
CA TYR A 649 -1.97 -20.18 35.10
C TYR A 649 -2.46 -18.74 35.31
N VAL A 650 -3.76 -18.59 35.56
CA VAL A 650 -4.43 -17.36 36.01
C VAL A 650 -5.13 -17.68 37.33
N GLY A 651 -4.66 -17.11 38.43
CA GLY A 651 -5.22 -17.36 39.77
C GLY A 651 -5.20 -18.85 40.17
N GLY A 652 -4.16 -19.58 39.76
CA GLY A 652 -4.00 -21.03 40.00
C GLY A 652 -4.72 -21.94 38.99
N ASN A 653 -5.55 -21.41 38.09
CA ASN A 653 -6.27 -22.20 37.09
C ASN A 653 -5.59 -22.13 35.71
N PRO A 654 -5.69 -23.16 34.85
CA PRO A 654 -5.19 -23.09 33.46
C PRO A 654 -5.81 -21.94 32.66
N LEU A 655 -5.10 -21.48 31.62
CA LEU A 655 -5.56 -20.38 30.75
C LEU A 655 -6.98 -20.60 30.21
N PRO A 656 -7.91 -19.65 30.42
CA PRO A 656 -9.23 -19.73 29.81
C PRO A 656 -9.16 -19.51 28.31
N ALA A 657 -10.11 -20.07 27.55
CA ALA A 657 -10.21 -19.85 26.11
C ALA A 657 -10.41 -18.35 25.73
N SER A 658 -10.99 -17.57 26.65
CA SER A 658 -11.21 -16.12 26.54
C SER A 658 -9.97 -15.27 26.86
N PHE A 659 -8.84 -15.86 27.22
CA PHE A 659 -7.65 -15.13 27.67
C PHE A 659 -7.22 -14.00 26.71
N LYS A 660 -7.25 -14.26 25.39
CA LYS A 660 -6.87 -13.27 24.37
C LYS A 660 -7.77 -12.04 24.33
N SER A 661 -9.05 -12.19 24.68
CA SER A 661 -9.98 -11.06 24.75
C SER A 661 -9.90 -10.28 26.06
N GLU A 662 -9.44 -10.93 27.14
CA GLU A 662 -9.35 -10.38 28.50
C GLU A 662 -8.02 -9.67 28.80
N VAL A 663 -7.04 -9.82 27.92
CA VAL A 663 -5.71 -9.21 28.01
C VAL A 663 -5.54 -8.12 26.95
N GLY A 664 -4.89 -7.01 27.32
CA GLY A 664 -4.45 -5.98 26.38
C GLY A 664 -3.05 -6.29 25.84
N TYR A 665 -2.80 -6.07 24.55
CA TYR A 665 -1.46 -6.17 23.98
C TYR A 665 -1.17 -4.98 23.07
N VAL A 666 -0.29 -4.10 23.53
CA VAL A 666 0.21 -2.97 22.76
C VAL A 666 1.42 -3.44 21.94
N GLN A 667 1.29 -3.42 20.63
CA GLN A 667 2.38 -3.78 19.71
C GLN A 667 3.47 -2.71 19.68
N GLN A 668 4.68 -3.11 19.27
CA GLN A 668 5.78 -2.17 19.03
C GLN A 668 5.39 -1.09 18.00
N GLN A 669 4.70 -1.49 16.92
CA GLN A 669 4.23 -0.59 15.87
C GLN A 669 2.81 -0.08 16.14
N ASP A 670 2.62 1.23 16.05
CA ASP A 670 1.33 1.88 16.28
C ASP A 670 0.47 1.93 15.00
N VAL A 671 -0.08 0.77 14.62
CA VAL A 671 -0.91 0.62 13.43
C VAL A 671 -2.35 1.04 13.73
N HIS A 672 -2.81 2.12 13.09
CA HIS A 672 -4.16 2.67 13.24
C HIS A 672 -4.77 3.05 11.88
N LEU A 673 -6.10 3.18 11.84
CA LEU A 673 -6.79 3.68 10.66
C LEU A 673 -6.55 5.20 10.51
N GLU A 674 -5.89 5.59 9.42
CA GLU A 674 -5.48 6.98 9.16
C GLU A 674 -6.63 8.00 9.19
N THR A 675 -7.85 7.61 8.80
CA THR A 675 -9.02 8.51 8.71
C THR A 675 -9.85 8.60 9.99
N SER A 676 -9.55 7.79 11.00
CA SER A 676 -10.27 7.77 12.28
C SER A 676 -9.82 8.93 13.17
N THR A 677 -10.69 9.42 14.04
CA THR A 677 -10.24 10.21 15.19
C THR A 677 -9.78 9.32 16.34
N VAL A 678 -9.08 9.90 17.33
CA VAL A 678 -8.70 9.24 18.57
C VAL A 678 -9.93 8.65 19.27
N ARG A 679 -10.94 9.48 19.51
CA ARG A 679 -12.21 9.07 20.16
C ARG A 679 -12.89 7.94 19.41
N GLU A 680 -12.96 8.00 18.08
CA GLU A 680 -13.58 6.96 17.27
C GLU A 680 -12.82 5.63 17.32
N ALA A 681 -11.49 5.66 17.35
CA ALA A 681 -10.67 4.47 17.47
C ALA A 681 -10.92 3.76 18.82
N LEU A 682 -11.04 4.52 19.91
CA LEU A 682 -11.39 4.00 21.23
C LEU A 682 -12.82 3.45 21.28
N GLN A 683 -13.79 4.19 20.74
CA GLN A 683 -15.18 3.75 20.63
C GLN A 683 -15.31 2.45 19.85
N PHE A 684 -14.57 2.33 18.74
CA PHE A 684 -14.55 1.11 17.95
C PHE A 684 -14.04 -0.09 18.76
N SER A 685 -12.97 0.08 19.53
CA SER A 685 -12.43 -0.95 20.41
C SER A 685 -13.41 -1.36 21.51
N ALA A 686 -13.95 -0.38 22.24
CA ALA A 686 -14.91 -0.61 23.32
C ALA A 686 -16.17 -1.35 22.84
N MET A 687 -16.70 -0.99 21.67
CA MET A 687 -17.93 -1.59 21.13
C MET A 687 -17.77 -3.07 20.75
N LEU A 688 -16.57 -3.50 20.36
CA LEU A 688 -16.28 -4.87 19.93
C LEU A 688 -15.67 -5.75 21.03
N ARG A 689 -14.92 -5.17 21.96
CA ARG A 689 -14.20 -5.93 22.99
C ARG A 689 -14.96 -6.02 24.31
N GLN A 690 -15.79 -5.03 24.65
CA GLN A 690 -16.63 -5.12 25.85
C GLN A 690 -17.86 -6.01 25.60
N PRO A 691 -18.33 -6.78 26.60
CA PRO A 691 -19.49 -7.66 26.48
C PRO A 691 -20.74 -6.97 25.91
N ARG A 692 -21.59 -7.72 25.19
CA ARG A 692 -22.83 -7.18 24.61
C ARG A 692 -23.82 -6.66 25.66
N ASP A 693 -23.80 -7.24 26.84
CA ASP A 693 -24.75 -6.93 27.93
C ASP A 693 -24.58 -5.50 28.48
N ILE A 694 -23.42 -4.88 28.26
CA ILE A 694 -23.15 -3.51 28.67
C ILE A 694 -23.85 -2.54 27.69
N PRO A 695 -24.73 -1.64 28.16
CA PRO A 695 -25.39 -0.65 27.32
C PRO A 695 -24.40 0.22 26.55
N LYS A 696 -24.74 0.58 25.30
CA LYS A 696 -23.90 1.42 24.45
C LYS A 696 -23.53 2.75 25.11
N SER A 697 -24.46 3.40 25.82
CA SER A 697 -24.18 4.66 26.54
C SER A 697 -23.06 4.49 27.56
N GLN A 698 -23.09 3.41 28.33
CA GLN A 698 -22.06 3.09 29.32
C GLN A 698 -20.71 2.75 28.66
N LYS A 699 -20.71 2.05 27.52
CA LYS A 699 -19.49 1.82 26.73
C LYS A 699 -18.87 3.14 26.24
N LEU A 700 -19.70 4.07 25.77
CA LEU A 700 -19.24 5.38 25.32
C LEU A 700 -18.73 6.23 26.49
N GLN A 701 -19.40 6.21 27.65
CA GLN A 701 -18.92 6.88 28.86
C GLN A 701 -17.58 6.32 29.32
N SER A 702 -17.41 5.00 29.29
CA SER A 702 -16.12 4.36 29.56
C SER A 702 -15.01 4.80 28.60
N VAL A 703 -15.35 5.18 27.36
CA VAL A 703 -14.35 5.71 26.42
C VAL A 703 -13.94 7.12 26.83
N GLU A 704 -14.87 7.96 27.28
CA GLU A 704 -14.55 9.28 27.84
C GLU A 704 -13.64 9.16 29.06
N GLU A 705 -13.95 8.23 29.98
CA GLU A 705 -13.09 7.91 31.12
C GLU A 705 -11.69 7.48 30.66
N THR A 706 -11.60 6.68 29.60
CA THR A 706 -10.31 6.22 29.05
C THR A 706 -9.53 7.38 28.42
N ILE A 707 -10.20 8.29 27.72
CA ILE A 707 -9.59 9.49 27.12
C ILE A 707 -8.95 10.35 28.21
N HIS A 708 -9.69 10.58 29.30
CA HIS A 708 -9.21 11.34 30.44
C HIS A 708 -8.05 10.61 31.15
N LEU A 709 -8.17 9.29 31.34
CA LEU A 709 -7.17 8.47 32.01
C LEU A 709 -5.81 8.50 31.30
N VAL A 710 -5.81 8.47 29.96
CA VAL A 710 -4.58 8.52 29.16
C VAL A 710 -4.16 9.94 28.75
N GLY A 711 -4.89 10.97 29.22
CA GLY A 711 -4.61 12.38 28.98
C GLY A 711 -4.67 12.77 27.50
N MET A 712 -5.76 12.44 26.81
CA MET A 712 -5.96 12.73 25.39
C MET A 712 -7.06 13.77 25.12
N ASP A 713 -7.60 14.46 26.12
CA ASP A 713 -8.78 15.32 26.01
C ASP A 713 -8.66 16.39 24.92
N GLU A 714 -7.49 17.05 24.84
CA GLU A 714 -7.25 18.16 23.90
C GLU A 714 -7.22 17.75 22.43
N TYR A 715 -6.91 16.48 22.14
CA TYR A 715 -6.78 15.95 20.78
C TYR A 715 -7.65 14.71 20.53
N ALA A 716 -8.65 14.47 21.39
CA ALA A 716 -9.58 13.35 21.27
C ALA A 716 -10.35 13.35 19.92
N ASP A 717 -10.61 14.53 19.36
CA ASP A 717 -11.29 14.70 18.07
C ASP A 717 -10.31 14.97 16.89
N ALA A 718 -9.00 14.84 17.12
CA ALA A 718 -7.98 14.91 16.08
C ALA A 718 -7.92 13.60 15.27
N ILE A 719 -7.62 13.73 13.98
CA ILE A 719 -7.42 12.62 13.04
C ILE A 719 -6.06 11.98 13.29
N VAL A 720 -6.03 10.65 13.35
CA VAL A 720 -4.81 9.87 13.60
C VAL A 720 -3.74 10.11 12.54
N GLY A 721 -4.15 10.03 11.26
CA GLY A 721 -3.28 10.28 10.11
C GLY A 721 -2.13 9.28 9.93
N LEU A 722 -1.28 9.55 8.95
CA LEU A 722 -0.09 8.74 8.65
C LEU A 722 1.09 9.20 9.53
N PRO A 723 2.10 8.34 9.78
CA PRO A 723 3.34 8.80 10.41
C PRO A 723 3.93 10.01 9.65
N GLY A 724 4.22 11.10 10.35
CA GLY A 724 4.63 12.38 9.75
C GLY A 724 3.48 13.31 9.33
N LYS A 725 2.20 12.89 9.40
CA LYS A 725 1.01 13.70 9.10
C LYS A 725 -0.16 13.32 10.01
N GLY A 726 -0.43 14.09 11.06
CA GLY A 726 -1.49 13.82 12.03
C GLY A 726 -0.96 13.79 13.46
N LEU A 727 -1.30 12.75 14.22
CA LEU A 727 -0.77 12.57 15.59
C LEU A 727 0.74 12.33 15.58
N ASN A 728 1.43 12.99 16.50
CA ASN A 728 2.84 12.74 16.79
C ASN A 728 3.03 11.33 17.40
N ALA A 729 4.27 10.90 17.59
CA ALA A 729 4.54 9.54 18.04
C ALA A 729 4.08 9.24 19.48
N GLU A 730 4.23 10.20 20.40
CA GLU A 730 3.76 10.05 21.78
C GLU A 730 2.24 9.89 21.82
N GLN A 731 1.51 10.81 21.19
CA GLN A 731 0.05 10.79 21.08
C GLN A 731 -0.43 9.50 20.43
N ARG A 732 0.28 9.01 19.41
CA ARG A 732 -0.04 7.74 18.74
C ARG A 732 0.20 6.54 19.67
N LYS A 733 1.24 6.56 20.50
CA LYS A 733 1.51 5.53 21.51
C LYS A 733 0.45 5.54 22.62
N ARG A 734 0.08 6.73 23.13
CA ARG A 734 -1.05 6.91 24.07
C ARG A 734 -2.36 6.38 23.48
N LEU A 735 -2.61 6.63 22.20
CA LEU A 735 -3.77 6.06 21.50
C LEU A 735 -3.70 4.53 21.43
N SER A 736 -2.55 3.93 21.13
CA SER A 736 -2.39 2.47 21.13
C SER A 736 -2.68 1.87 22.50
N ILE A 737 -2.18 2.48 23.59
CA ILE A 737 -2.48 2.07 24.97
C ILE A 737 -3.97 2.24 25.25
N GLY A 738 -4.54 3.40 24.92
CA GLY A 738 -5.95 3.70 25.09
C GLY A 738 -6.87 2.72 24.35
N VAL A 739 -6.53 2.31 23.13
CA VAL A 739 -7.31 1.33 22.35
C VAL A 739 -7.38 -0.02 23.04
N GLU A 740 -6.28 -0.45 23.66
CA GLU A 740 -6.26 -1.69 24.46
C GLU A 740 -7.04 -1.52 25.78
N LEU A 741 -6.90 -0.38 26.46
CA LEU A 741 -7.62 -0.05 27.70
C LEU A 741 -9.13 0.13 27.49
N ALA A 742 -9.56 0.64 26.35
CA ALA A 742 -10.97 0.80 26.00
C ALA A 742 -11.71 -0.55 25.93
N GLY A 743 -10.98 -1.65 25.74
CA GLY A 743 -11.51 -3.00 25.88
C GLY A 743 -11.80 -3.44 27.32
N LYS A 744 -11.39 -2.64 28.32
CA LYS A 744 -11.36 -2.97 29.76
C LYS A 744 -10.73 -4.34 30.03
N PRO A 745 -9.41 -4.51 29.76
CA PRO A 745 -8.73 -5.77 30.07
C PRO A 745 -8.87 -6.05 31.58
N SER A 746 -9.37 -7.23 31.92
CA SER A 746 -9.68 -7.64 33.30
C SER A 746 -8.48 -8.24 34.04
N LEU A 747 -7.45 -8.66 33.28
CA LEU A 747 -6.32 -9.44 33.79
C LEU A 747 -4.99 -8.68 33.70
N LEU A 748 -4.55 -8.35 32.49
CA LEU A 748 -3.18 -7.92 32.24
C LEU A 748 -3.07 -6.99 31.02
N LEU A 749 -2.07 -6.12 31.02
CA LEU A 749 -1.64 -5.36 29.86
C LEU A 749 -0.18 -5.72 29.50
N PHE A 750 0.00 -6.29 28.31
CA PHE A 750 1.32 -6.48 27.70
C PHE A 750 1.68 -5.26 26.85
N LEU A 751 2.90 -4.73 26.97
CA LEU A 751 3.40 -3.70 26.07
C LEU A 751 4.75 -4.10 25.49
N ASP A 752 4.83 -4.15 24.16
CA ASP A 752 6.10 -4.39 23.49
C ASP A 752 6.80 -3.04 23.22
N GLU A 753 7.83 -2.74 24.00
CA GLU A 753 8.66 -1.55 23.91
C GLU A 753 7.87 -0.22 23.92
N PRO A 754 7.11 0.09 24.99
CA PRO A 754 6.22 1.26 25.02
C PRO A 754 6.97 2.60 24.98
N THR A 755 8.24 2.63 25.42
CA THR A 755 9.10 3.81 25.39
C THR A 755 9.98 3.88 24.13
N SER A 756 9.92 2.86 23.27
CA SER A 756 10.78 2.79 22.09
C SER A 756 10.39 3.84 21.07
N GLY A 757 11.40 4.60 20.66
CA GLY A 757 11.18 5.72 19.77
C GLY A 757 10.39 6.84 20.43
N LEU A 758 10.52 7.10 21.73
CA LEU A 758 10.06 8.32 22.39
C LEU A 758 11.27 9.09 22.94
N ASP A 759 11.09 10.38 23.24
CA ASP A 759 12.07 11.16 23.99
C ASP A 759 12.00 10.84 25.49
N SER A 760 12.95 11.35 26.28
CA SER A 760 12.98 11.12 27.74
C SER A 760 11.70 11.61 28.42
N GLN A 761 11.22 12.81 28.04
CA GLN A 761 10.01 13.40 28.58
C GLN A 761 8.75 12.59 28.22
N SER A 762 8.53 12.23 26.95
CA SER A 762 7.39 11.38 26.57
C SER A 762 7.49 9.98 27.17
N SER A 763 8.69 9.41 27.28
CA SER A 763 8.88 8.10 27.91
C SER A 763 8.45 8.12 29.37
N GLU A 764 8.80 9.18 30.10
CA GLU A 764 8.36 9.37 31.49
C GLU A 764 6.85 9.60 31.58
N ALA A 765 6.26 10.35 30.66
CA ALA A 765 4.81 10.54 30.61
C ALA A 765 4.07 9.20 30.40
N ILE A 766 4.58 8.35 29.51
CA ILE A 766 4.05 6.99 29.29
C ILE A 766 4.26 6.12 30.54
N LEU A 767 5.43 6.14 31.18
CA LEU A 767 5.68 5.32 32.38
C LEU A 767 4.87 5.78 33.59
N SER A 768 4.72 7.08 33.77
CA SER A 768 3.82 7.66 34.78
C SER A 768 2.37 7.22 34.55
N LEU A 769 1.94 7.17 33.29
CA LEU A 769 0.63 6.60 32.94
C LEU A 769 0.55 5.11 33.29
N LEU A 770 1.55 4.30 32.94
CA LEU A 770 1.56 2.87 33.29
C LEU A 770 1.57 2.64 34.81
N GLN A 771 2.32 3.44 35.57
CA GLN A 771 2.35 3.36 37.02
C GLN A 771 0.99 3.72 37.63
N LYS A 772 0.33 4.77 37.14
CA LYS A 772 -1.05 5.13 37.55
C LYS A 772 -2.03 3.99 37.26
N LEU A 773 -1.91 3.33 36.11
CA LEU A 773 -2.74 2.17 35.75
C LEU A 773 -2.45 0.95 36.64
N ALA A 774 -1.19 0.71 36.98
CA ALA A 774 -0.78 -0.33 37.92
C ALA A 774 -1.32 -0.05 39.33
N MET A 775 -1.17 1.17 39.85
CA MET A 775 -1.78 1.57 41.13
C MET A 775 -3.31 1.41 41.13
N GLY A 776 -3.96 1.49 39.97
CA GLY A 776 -5.38 1.20 39.76
C GLY A 776 -5.75 -0.30 39.86
N GLY A 777 -4.77 -1.20 40.05
CA GLY A 777 -4.95 -2.64 40.20
C GLY A 777 -4.64 -3.48 38.97
N LEU A 778 -4.23 -2.86 37.84
CA LEU A 778 -3.92 -3.59 36.60
C LEU A 778 -2.51 -4.19 36.65
N GLY A 779 -2.35 -5.48 36.35
CA GLY A 779 -1.03 -6.08 36.18
C GLY A 779 -0.43 -5.70 34.82
N ILE A 780 0.81 -5.21 34.79
CA ILE A 780 1.45 -4.74 33.56
C ILE A 780 2.79 -5.46 33.37
N LEU A 781 3.01 -6.02 32.17
CA LEU A 781 4.30 -6.56 31.75
C LEU A 781 4.73 -5.86 30.46
N CYS A 782 5.84 -5.13 30.51
CA CYS A 782 6.35 -4.46 29.33
C CYS A 782 7.81 -4.81 29.04
N THR A 783 8.16 -4.92 27.76
CA THR A 783 9.56 -5.02 27.34
C THR A 783 10.17 -3.62 27.31
N ILE A 784 11.39 -3.46 27.83
CA ILE A 784 12.08 -2.17 27.80
C ILE A 784 13.51 -2.36 27.33
N HIS A 785 13.93 -1.42 26.49
CA HIS A 785 15.25 -1.37 25.88
C HIS A 785 16.05 -0.26 26.57
N GLN A 786 16.90 -0.61 27.53
CA GLN A 786 17.82 0.29 28.24
C GLN A 786 17.18 1.60 28.78
N PRO A 787 16.42 1.54 29.88
CA PRO A 787 15.87 2.73 30.53
C PRO A 787 16.97 3.58 31.18
N SER A 788 16.70 4.89 31.37
CA SER A 788 17.52 5.72 32.27
C SER A 788 17.39 5.22 33.71
N ALA A 789 18.36 5.57 34.57
CA ALA A 789 18.33 5.16 35.98
C ALA A 789 17.04 5.58 36.70
N MET A 790 16.51 6.76 36.36
CA MET A 790 15.25 7.28 36.92
C MET A 790 14.04 6.47 36.45
N LEU A 791 13.99 6.10 35.16
CA LEU A 791 12.91 5.26 34.63
C LEU A 791 12.99 3.82 35.16
N PHE A 792 14.18 3.29 35.38
CA PHE A 792 14.39 1.91 35.83
C PHE A 792 13.86 1.68 37.25
N GLN A 793 13.99 2.66 38.14
CA GLN A 793 13.51 2.56 39.52
C GLN A 793 11.99 2.62 39.66
N ARG A 794 11.25 2.99 38.60
CA ARG A 794 9.78 3.00 38.58
C ARG A 794 9.18 1.60 38.48
N PHE A 795 9.98 0.58 38.13
CA PHE A 795 9.51 -0.80 38.02
C PHE A 795 9.54 -1.49 39.36
N ASP A 796 8.46 -2.20 39.69
CA ASP A 796 8.40 -2.99 40.92
C ASP A 796 9.32 -4.21 40.83
N ARG A 797 9.33 -4.86 39.65
CA ARG A 797 10.01 -6.14 39.42
C ARG A 797 10.66 -6.20 38.06
N LEU A 798 11.79 -6.91 37.99
CA LEU A 798 12.58 -7.10 36.77
C LEU A 798 12.61 -8.59 36.41
N LEU A 799 12.26 -8.91 35.17
CA LEU A 799 12.55 -10.17 34.50
C LEU A 799 13.64 -9.95 33.47
N LEU A 800 14.80 -10.55 33.70
CA LEU A 800 15.99 -10.34 32.91
C LEU A 800 16.35 -11.60 32.13
N MET A 801 16.39 -11.48 30.80
CA MET A 801 16.71 -12.57 29.89
C MET A 801 18.15 -12.51 29.38
N ALA A 802 18.82 -13.65 29.39
CA ALA A 802 20.11 -13.87 28.74
C ALA A 802 19.93 -14.45 27.32
N ARG A 803 21.03 -14.54 26.56
CA ARG A 803 21.03 -15.19 25.24
C ARG A 803 20.53 -16.63 25.36
N GLY A 804 19.83 -17.08 24.31
CA GLY A 804 19.27 -18.44 24.26
C GLY A 804 17.88 -18.59 24.92
N GLY A 805 17.25 -17.49 25.37
CA GLY A 805 15.90 -17.55 25.91
C GLY A 805 15.83 -18.00 27.36
N LYS A 806 16.94 -17.87 28.11
CA LYS A 806 17.10 -18.26 29.51
C LYS A 806 16.97 -17.06 30.46
N VAL A 807 16.60 -17.31 31.70
CA VAL A 807 16.47 -16.27 32.75
C VAL A 807 17.83 -16.06 33.42
N ALA A 808 18.20 -14.80 33.66
CA ALA A 808 19.38 -14.41 34.43
C ALA A 808 19.02 -13.82 35.81
N TYR A 809 17.83 -13.23 35.92
CA TYR A 809 17.28 -12.70 37.17
C TYR A 809 15.76 -12.53 37.06
N PHE A 810 15.04 -12.83 38.14
CA PHE A 810 13.63 -12.47 38.30
C PHE A 810 13.33 -12.08 39.76
N GLY A 811 13.13 -10.79 40.02
CA GLY A 811 12.99 -10.30 41.39
C GLY A 811 12.73 -8.79 41.46
N ASP A 812 12.49 -8.28 42.67
CA ASP A 812 12.18 -6.87 42.87
C ASP A 812 13.36 -5.97 42.47
N VAL A 813 13.06 -4.77 41.98
CA VAL A 813 14.10 -3.79 41.62
C VAL A 813 14.75 -3.20 42.88
N GLY A 814 13.92 -2.87 43.88
CA GLY A 814 14.34 -2.22 45.13
C GLY A 814 14.50 -0.70 44.99
N GLU A 815 14.43 0.01 46.14
CA GLU A 815 14.75 1.45 46.17
C GLU A 815 16.18 1.66 45.68
N ASN A 816 16.38 2.67 44.84
CA ASN A 816 17.66 2.92 44.17
C ASN A 816 18.25 1.68 43.46
N SER A 817 17.42 0.73 43.05
CA SER A 817 17.86 -0.53 42.42
C SER A 817 18.79 -1.40 43.28
N GLU A 818 18.86 -1.18 44.60
CA GLU A 818 19.83 -1.83 45.49
C GLU A 818 19.67 -3.35 45.55
N THR A 819 18.43 -3.87 45.52
CA THR A 819 18.16 -5.32 45.55
C THR A 819 18.79 -6.04 44.35
N VAL A 820 18.59 -5.50 43.15
CA VAL A 820 19.17 -6.08 41.92
C VAL A 820 20.68 -5.87 41.90
N LEU A 821 21.16 -4.69 42.29
CA LEU A 821 22.59 -4.40 42.35
C LEU A 821 23.31 -5.28 43.39
N GLY A 822 22.66 -5.67 44.48
CA GLY A 822 23.17 -6.63 45.46
C GLY A 822 23.39 -8.01 44.83
N TYR A 823 22.38 -8.54 44.13
CA TYR A 823 22.48 -9.84 43.44
C TYR A 823 23.66 -9.88 42.45
N PHE A 824 23.79 -8.85 41.62
CA PHE A 824 24.90 -8.76 40.67
C PHE A 824 26.23 -8.44 41.36
N GLY A 825 26.28 -7.51 42.31
CA GLY A 825 27.50 -7.04 42.96
C GLY A 825 28.20 -8.06 43.87
N GLU A 826 27.49 -9.08 44.33
CA GLU A 826 28.06 -10.23 45.04
C GLU A 826 28.77 -11.23 44.10
N ARG A 827 28.37 -11.26 42.82
CA ARG A 827 28.75 -12.33 41.87
C ARG A 827 29.56 -11.81 40.67
N ALA A 828 29.42 -10.53 40.33
CA ALA A 828 30.05 -9.89 39.19
C ALA A 828 31.51 -9.47 39.48
N PRO A 829 32.36 -9.40 38.44
CA PRO A 829 33.77 -9.01 38.58
C PRO A 829 33.99 -7.55 38.99
N ARG A 830 32.99 -6.67 38.81
CA ARG A 830 33.01 -5.28 39.26
C ARG A 830 31.67 -4.93 39.90
N ARG A 831 31.66 -3.99 40.85
CA ARG A 831 30.42 -3.37 41.34
C ARG A 831 30.00 -2.21 40.43
N CYS A 832 28.71 -1.86 40.47
CA CYS A 832 28.19 -0.65 39.83
C CYS A 832 28.70 0.58 40.59
N ASN A 833 29.21 1.57 39.88
CA ASN A 833 29.62 2.83 40.50
C ASN A 833 28.39 3.69 40.86
N ASP A 834 28.56 4.67 41.77
CA ASP A 834 27.48 5.55 42.23
C ASP A 834 26.94 6.50 41.15
N ASP A 835 27.73 6.78 40.11
CA ASP A 835 27.41 7.62 38.96
C ASP A 835 26.93 6.81 37.73
N GLU A 836 26.99 5.49 37.80
CA GLU A 836 26.64 4.59 36.70
C GLU A 836 25.15 4.23 36.68
N ASN A 837 24.58 4.06 35.48
CA ASN A 837 23.19 3.63 35.33
C ASN A 837 23.05 2.13 35.65
N PRO A 838 22.26 1.72 36.67
CA PRO A 838 22.09 0.32 37.04
C PRO A 838 21.61 -0.57 35.90
N ALA A 839 20.69 -0.07 35.06
CA ALA A 839 20.13 -0.81 33.93
C ALA A 839 21.18 -1.10 32.84
N GLU A 840 22.11 -0.17 32.62
CA GLU A 840 23.22 -0.31 31.68
C GLU A 840 24.25 -1.30 32.23
N TYR A 841 24.65 -1.12 33.49
CA TYR A 841 25.55 -2.03 34.21
C TYR A 841 25.08 -3.50 34.13
N ILE A 842 23.81 -3.77 34.45
CA ILE A 842 23.24 -5.13 34.45
C ILE A 842 23.25 -5.75 33.05
N LEU A 843 22.91 -4.95 32.01
CA LEU A 843 22.90 -5.43 30.64
C LEU A 843 24.31 -5.68 30.10
N ASP A 844 25.29 -4.85 30.50
CA ASP A 844 26.70 -5.04 30.18
C ASP A 844 27.25 -6.32 30.81
N MET A 845 26.90 -6.61 32.07
CA MET A 845 27.33 -7.84 32.75
C MET A 845 26.84 -9.11 32.03
N ILE A 846 25.64 -9.06 31.42
CA ILE A 846 25.07 -10.20 30.68
C ILE A 846 25.51 -10.20 29.20
N GLY A 847 25.78 -9.02 28.63
CA GLY A 847 26.11 -8.82 27.21
C GLY A 847 27.58 -9.03 26.85
N ASN A 848 28.51 -8.63 27.72
CA ASN A 848 29.96 -8.69 27.50
C ASN A 848 30.59 -10.04 27.90
N SER A 849 29.93 -11.15 27.56
CA SER A 849 30.55 -12.48 27.59
C SER A 849 31.48 -12.67 26.39
N LYS A 850 32.57 -11.89 26.31
CA LYS A 850 33.75 -12.24 25.52
C LYS A 850 34.63 -13.16 26.39
N GLY A 851 34.18 -14.39 26.60
CA GLY A 851 34.88 -15.40 27.39
C GLY A 851 33.92 -16.16 28.32
N ASP A 852 34.08 -17.48 28.38
CA ASP A 852 33.32 -18.47 29.17
C ASP A 852 33.39 -18.30 30.70
N GLU A 853 33.63 -17.10 31.24
CA GLU A 853 33.95 -16.95 32.68
C GLU A 853 32.71 -16.93 33.61
N PHE A 854 31.53 -16.46 33.16
CA PHE A 854 30.32 -16.40 33.99
C PHE A 854 29.02 -16.74 33.22
N ASP A 855 28.46 -17.92 33.45
CA ASP A 855 27.14 -18.33 32.93
C ASP A 855 26.01 -17.86 33.87
N TRP A 856 25.51 -16.64 33.65
CA TRP A 856 24.42 -16.04 34.43
C TRP A 856 23.17 -16.92 34.56
N PRO A 857 22.67 -17.56 33.49
CA PRO A 857 21.61 -18.57 33.59
C PRO A 857 21.90 -19.71 34.58
N HIS A 858 23.11 -20.26 34.57
CA HIS A 858 23.49 -21.30 35.51
C HIS A 858 23.50 -20.77 36.94
N LEU A 859 24.14 -19.60 37.16
CA LEU A 859 24.19 -18.95 38.47
C LEU A 859 22.79 -18.66 39.03
N TRP A 860 21.87 -18.19 38.18
CA TRP A 860 20.47 -18.00 38.53
C TRP A 860 19.83 -19.30 38.98
N ASN A 861 19.93 -20.37 38.21
CA ASN A 861 19.30 -21.65 38.56
C ASN A 861 19.82 -22.27 39.88
N THR A 862 21.05 -21.94 40.28
CA THR A 862 21.64 -22.38 41.56
C THR A 862 21.44 -21.40 42.71
N SER A 863 20.82 -20.24 42.46
CA SER A 863 20.72 -19.15 43.44
C SER A 863 19.62 -19.39 44.48
N ARG A 864 19.71 -18.70 45.62
CA ARG A 864 18.66 -18.71 46.64
C ARG A 864 17.39 -18.06 46.10
N GLU A 865 17.56 -16.98 45.35
CA GLU A 865 16.51 -16.16 44.75
C GLU A 865 15.66 -16.97 43.75
N ALA A 866 16.28 -17.85 42.95
CA ALA A 866 15.54 -18.72 42.04
C ALA A 866 14.75 -19.82 42.76
N ASN A 867 15.25 -20.33 43.89
CA ASN A 867 14.50 -21.24 44.74
C ASN A 867 13.29 -20.55 45.38
N GLU A 868 13.44 -19.29 45.81
CA GLU A 868 12.32 -18.46 46.32
C GLU A 868 11.26 -18.20 45.24
N VAL A 869 11.68 -17.90 44.00
CA VAL A 869 10.77 -17.77 42.84
C VAL A 869 10.03 -19.08 42.57
N THR A 870 10.72 -20.22 42.64
CA THR A 870 10.09 -21.53 42.42
C THR A 870 9.08 -21.86 43.52
N ALA A 871 9.42 -21.58 44.79
CA ALA A 871 8.53 -21.77 45.92
C ALA A 871 7.27 -20.88 45.84
N GLU A 872 7.42 -19.62 45.44
CA GLU A 872 6.29 -18.70 45.23
C GLU A 872 5.40 -19.16 44.05
N LEU A 873 5.99 -19.65 42.96
CA LEU A 873 5.22 -20.25 41.85
C LEU A 873 4.44 -21.49 42.29
N ASP A 874 5.06 -22.36 43.10
CA ASP A 874 4.40 -23.52 43.68
C ASP A 874 3.24 -23.07 44.60
N HIS A 875 3.44 -22.04 45.43
CA HIS A 875 2.40 -21.46 46.27
C HIS A 875 1.23 -20.85 45.47
N ILE A 876 1.52 -20.11 44.39
CA ILE A 876 0.50 -19.54 43.48
C ILE A 876 -0.29 -20.66 42.79
N SER A 877 0.36 -21.76 42.41
CA SER A 877 -0.30 -22.91 41.77
C SER A 877 -1.18 -23.71 42.74
N GLN A 878 -0.77 -23.80 44.01
CA GLN A 878 -1.46 -24.58 45.06
C GLN A 878 -2.54 -23.79 45.80
N SER A 879 -2.60 -22.46 45.62
CA SER A 879 -3.61 -21.58 46.21
C SER A 879 -4.70 -21.22 45.18
N PRO A 880 -5.61 -22.15 44.80
CA PRO A 880 -6.69 -21.83 43.90
C PRO A 880 -7.58 -20.76 44.57
N SER A 881 -7.81 -19.65 43.88
CA SER A 881 -8.70 -18.60 44.37
C SER A 881 -10.10 -19.19 44.65
N PRO A 882 -10.71 -18.93 45.82
CA PRO A 882 -12.00 -19.51 46.18
C PRO A 882 -13.12 -18.90 45.34
N LYS A 883 -13.53 -19.61 44.28
CA LYS A 883 -14.65 -19.34 43.35
C LYS A 883 -14.62 -17.95 42.65
N PRO A 884 -14.86 -17.88 41.33
CA PRO A 884 -15.10 -16.59 40.69
C PRO A 884 -16.35 -15.94 41.30
N PRO A 885 -16.29 -14.67 41.77
CA PRO A 885 -17.49 -13.96 42.17
C PRO A 885 -18.20 -13.53 40.89
N HIS A 886 -19.08 -14.37 40.33
CA HIS A 886 -20.34 -13.98 39.67
C HIS A 886 -21.07 -15.22 39.11
N LYS A 887 -22.34 -15.39 39.51
CA LYS A 887 -23.31 -16.36 38.95
C LYS A 887 -23.61 -16.17 37.44
N HIS A 888 -22.86 -15.33 36.72
CA HIS A 888 -22.96 -15.19 35.27
C HIS A 888 -22.04 -16.16 34.49
N ASP A 889 -21.13 -16.88 35.16
CA ASP A 889 -20.08 -17.65 34.47
C ASP A 889 -20.46 -19.02 33.92
N ALA A 890 -21.63 -19.56 34.27
CA ALA A 890 -22.17 -20.74 33.58
C ALA A 890 -22.54 -20.43 32.12
N GLN A 891 -22.77 -19.15 31.77
CA GLN A 891 -22.95 -18.71 30.38
C GLN A 891 -21.63 -18.28 29.72
N THR A 892 -20.59 -17.93 30.50
CA THR A 892 -19.29 -17.48 29.96
C THR A 892 -18.48 -18.63 29.35
N GLN A 893 -18.59 -19.87 29.85
CA GLN A 893 -17.99 -21.05 29.20
C GLN A 893 -18.62 -21.40 27.83
N GLN A 894 -19.81 -20.88 27.52
CA GLN A 894 -20.43 -21.00 26.19
C GLN A 894 -20.12 -19.82 25.25
N ARG A 895 -19.44 -18.77 25.71
CA ARG A 895 -19.07 -17.62 24.87
C ARG A 895 -17.87 -18.01 24.01
N GLY A 896 -18.07 -18.05 22.69
CA GLY A 896 -17.01 -18.34 21.72
C GLY A 896 -15.86 -17.32 21.78
N ALA A 897 -14.88 -17.45 20.88
CA ALA A 897 -13.64 -16.65 20.88
C ALA A 897 -13.80 -15.12 20.79
N TYR A 898 -15.01 -14.60 20.58
CA TYR A 898 -15.32 -13.17 20.41
C TYR A 898 -16.33 -12.69 21.47
N PRO A 899 -16.13 -11.51 22.11
CA PRO A 899 -17.03 -10.99 23.15
C PRO A 899 -18.44 -10.63 22.67
N VAL A 900 -18.58 -10.28 21.38
CA VAL A 900 -19.85 -9.90 20.75
C VAL A 900 -20.18 -10.86 19.59
N PRO A 901 -21.47 -11.19 19.36
CA PRO A 901 -21.87 -12.07 18.27
C PRO A 901 -21.69 -11.40 16.90
N LEU A 902 -21.56 -12.21 15.84
CA LEU A 902 -21.35 -11.76 14.45
C LEU A 902 -22.37 -10.70 14.00
N THR A 903 -23.65 -10.87 14.36
CA THR A 903 -24.73 -9.94 14.00
C THR A 903 -24.55 -8.54 14.59
N SER A 904 -23.89 -8.44 15.75
CA SER A 904 -23.57 -7.16 16.39
C SER A 904 -22.26 -6.57 15.86
N GLN A 905 -21.31 -7.41 15.41
CA GLN A 905 -20.04 -6.97 14.82
C GLN A 905 -20.25 -6.25 13.48
N VAL A 906 -21.09 -6.80 12.60
CA VAL A 906 -21.35 -6.27 11.24
C VAL A 906 -21.71 -4.78 11.23
N PRO A 907 -22.73 -4.28 11.96
CA PRO A 907 -23.10 -2.87 11.91
C PRO A 907 -22.03 -1.93 12.47
N ILE A 908 -21.22 -2.37 13.44
CA ILE A 908 -20.13 -1.57 14.02
C ILE A 908 -19.01 -1.39 12.99
N VAL A 909 -18.56 -2.49 12.37
CA VAL A 909 -17.49 -2.46 11.37
C VAL A 909 -17.95 -1.78 10.08
N TYR A 910 -19.19 -2.04 9.65
CA TYR A 910 -19.80 -1.36 8.50
C TYR A 910 -19.84 0.16 8.68
N ARG A 911 -20.26 0.66 9.86
CA ARG A 911 -20.27 2.09 10.16
C ARG A 911 -18.87 2.70 10.05
N ARG A 912 -17.85 2.02 10.57
CA ARG A 912 -16.45 2.47 10.47
C ARG A 912 -15.99 2.56 9.02
N ILE A 913 -16.26 1.54 8.20
CA ILE A 913 -15.86 1.54 6.78
C ILE A 913 -16.60 2.64 6.00
N MET A 914 -17.90 2.82 6.25
CA MET A 914 -18.66 3.90 5.63
C MET A 914 -18.14 5.29 6.02
N GLN A 915 -17.80 5.52 7.29
CA GLN A 915 -17.19 6.76 7.74
C GLN A 915 -15.83 7.01 7.06
N GLN A 916 -15.03 5.95 6.90
CA GLN A 916 -13.76 6.05 6.17
C GLN A 916 -13.98 6.43 4.70
N TYR A 917 -14.95 5.80 4.03
CA TYR A 917 -15.23 6.06 2.61
C TYR A 917 -15.69 7.50 2.42
N TRP A 918 -16.58 7.96 3.30
CA TRP A 918 -17.04 9.35 3.35
C TRP A 918 -15.89 10.35 3.51
N ARG A 919 -14.94 10.08 4.43
CA ARG A 919 -13.75 10.93 4.66
C ARG A 919 -12.67 10.76 3.60
N SER A 920 -12.69 9.68 2.83
CA SER A 920 -11.81 9.44 1.69
C SER A 920 -12.40 10.05 0.42
N THR A 921 -12.71 11.35 0.44
CA THR A 921 -13.42 12.04 -0.65
C THR A 921 -12.74 11.84 -2.00
N THR A 922 -11.40 11.82 -2.06
CA THR A 922 -10.66 11.57 -3.29
C THR A 922 -10.99 10.23 -3.93
N TYR A 923 -11.22 9.17 -3.16
CA TYR A 923 -11.57 7.84 -3.69
C TYR A 923 -12.99 7.84 -4.27
N ILE A 924 -13.98 8.29 -3.49
CA ILE A 924 -15.38 8.30 -3.93
C ILE A 924 -15.56 9.24 -5.13
N VAL A 925 -15.03 10.46 -5.07
CA VAL A 925 -15.13 11.41 -6.19
C VAL A 925 -14.46 10.86 -7.45
N SER A 926 -13.29 10.23 -7.34
CA SER A 926 -12.61 9.61 -8.51
C SER A 926 -13.46 8.51 -9.15
N LYS A 927 -14.11 7.66 -8.33
CA LYS A 927 -15.03 6.61 -8.79
C LYS A 927 -16.25 7.19 -9.50
N PHE A 928 -16.86 8.23 -8.94
CA PHE A 928 -18.02 8.90 -9.51
C PHE A 928 -17.69 9.68 -10.79
N ILE A 929 -16.54 10.37 -10.83
CA ILE A 929 -16.06 11.04 -12.04
C ILE A 929 -15.89 10.01 -13.16
N LEU A 930 -15.22 8.89 -12.90
CA LEU A 930 -15.04 7.86 -13.91
C LEU A 930 -16.39 7.33 -14.41
N GLY A 931 -17.31 6.96 -13.50
CA GLY A 931 -18.64 6.46 -13.85
C GLY A 931 -19.48 7.44 -14.67
N ILE A 932 -19.62 8.67 -14.19
CA ILE A 932 -20.48 9.70 -14.79
C ILE A 932 -19.86 10.26 -16.07
N ALA A 933 -18.61 10.73 -16.02
CA ALA A 933 -17.96 11.30 -17.19
C ALA A 933 -17.73 10.24 -18.27
N GLY A 934 -17.38 9.00 -17.88
CA GLY A 934 -17.24 7.89 -18.81
C GLY A 934 -18.55 7.55 -19.52
N THR A 935 -19.66 7.46 -18.78
CA THR A 935 -20.96 7.17 -19.40
C THR A 935 -21.47 8.32 -20.27
N LEU A 936 -21.28 9.58 -19.85
CA LEU A 936 -21.59 10.75 -20.69
C LEU A 936 -20.79 10.70 -21.98
N PHE A 937 -19.49 10.43 -21.88
CA PHE A 937 -18.63 10.33 -23.05
C PHE A 937 -19.06 9.21 -24.01
N ILE A 938 -19.44 8.04 -23.49
CA ILE A 938 -19.98 6.94 -24.31
C ILE A 938 -21.29 7.38 -24.97
N GLY A 939 -22.25 7.89 -24.20
CA GLY A 939 -23.56 8.31 -24.70
C GLY A 939 -23.48 9.36 -25.80
N PHE A 940 -22.57 10.33 -25.68
CA PHE A 940 -22.36 11.35 -26.72
C PHE A 940 -21.43 10.92 -27.86
N SER A 941 -20.65 9.85 -27.69
CA SER A 941 -19.86 9.26 -28.79
C SER A 941 -20.73 8.39 -29.69
N PHE A 942 -21.67 7.65 -29.10
CA PHE A 942 -22.66 6.83 -29.79
C PHE A 942 -24.04 7.49 -29.77
N PHE A 943 -24.09 8.81 -29.90
CA PHE A 943 -25.34 9.55 -29.81
C PHE A 943 -26.26 9.15 -30.97
N GLN A 944 -27.40 8.54 -30.64
CA GLN A 944 -28.45 8.13 -31.57
C GLN A 944 -27.88 7.49 -32.85
N PRO A 945 -27.31 6.28 -32.80
CA PRO A 945 -26.53 5.70 -33.88
C PRO A 945 -27.34 5.34 -35.14
N GLY A 946 -28.66 5.51 -35.12
CA GLY A 946 -29.56 5.21 -36.23
C GLY A 946 -29.85 3.72 -36.39
N ASN A 947 -30.64 3.38 -37.42
CA ASN A 947 -31.13 2.02 -37.66
C ASN A 947 -30.42 1.31 -38.83
N SER A 948 -29.22 1.75 -39.22
CA SER A 948 -28.40 1.03 -40.20
C SER A 948 -27.79 -0.24 -39.60
N ILE A 949 -27.18 -1.09 -40.44
CA ILE A 949 -26.48 -2.29 -39.96
C ILE A 949 -25.34 -1.86 -39.03
N LEU A 950 -24.55 -0.87 -39.46
CA LEU A 950 -23.47 -0.27 -38.70
C LEU A 950 -23.97 0.51 -37.48
N GLY A 951 -25.11 1.20 -37.57
CA GLY A 951 -25.75 1.89 -36.44
C GLY A 951 -26.15 0.93 -35.32
N THR A 952 -26.74 -0.21 -35.68
CA THR A 952 -27.07 -1.29 -34.73
C THR A 952 -25.80 -1.87 -34.09
N GLN A 953 -24.75 -2.07 -34.88
CA GLN A 953 -23.46 -2.54 -34.39
C GLN A 953 -22.80 -1.52 -33.44
N ASN A 954 -22.86 -0.24 -33.76
CA ASN A 954 -22.40 0.87 -32.92
C ASN A 954 -23.16 0.91 -31.58
N ALA A 955 -24.47 0.64 -31.58
CA ALA A 955 -25.24 0.51 -30.34
C ALA A 955 -24.74 -0.66 -29.47
N ILE A 956 -24.46 -1.83 -30.05
CA ILE A 956 -23.89 -2.98 -29.32
C ILE A 956 -22.49 -2.65 -28.77
N PHE A 957 -21.64 -2.01 -29.58
CA PHE A 957 -20.31 -1.57 -29.15
C PHE A 957 -20.35 -0.54 -28.03
N SER A 958 -21.35 0.34 -27.99
CA SER A 958 -21.51 1.31 -26.90
C SER A 958 -21.68 0.62 -25.53
N ILE A 959 -22.41 -0.51 -25.47
CA ILE A 959 -22.58 -1.33 -24.26
C ILE A 959 -21.25 -1.98 -23.86
N LEU A 960 -20.49 -2.43 -24.86
CA LEU A 960 -19.16 -3.00 -24.65
C LEU A 960 -18.16 -1.95 -24.13
N MET A 961 -18.28 -0.69 -24.54
CA MET A 961 -17.48 0.42 -24.01
C MET A 961 -17.83 0.74 -22.56
N VAL A 962 -19.09 0.55 -22.13
CA VAL A 962 -19.42 0.58 -20.68
C VAL A 962 -18.69 -0.54 -19.95
N CYS A 963 -18.66 -1.74 -20.52
CA CYS A 963 -17.92 -2.88 -19.95
C CYS A 963 -16.41 -2.60 -19.86
N ALA A 964 -15.82 -1.82 -20.78
CA ALA A 964 -14.41 -1.44 -20.74
C ALA A 964 -14.00 -0.67 -19.46
N MET A 965 -14.95 0.02 -18.82
CA MET A 965 -14.71 0.73 -17.56
C MET A 965 -14.52 -0.23 -16.36
N PHE A 966 -14.88 -1.51 -16.51
CA PHE A 966 -14.85 -2.52 -15.44
C PHE A 966 -13.46 -2.65 -14.80
N SER A 967 -12.42 -2.86 -15.61
CA SER A 967 -11.05 -3.07 -15.08
C SER A 967 -10.56 -1.87 -14.27
N SER A 968 -10.78 -0.65 -14.78
CA SER A 968 -10.39 0.60 -14.12
C SER A 968 -11.12 0.81 -12.79
N LEU A 969 -12.42 0.50 -12.73
CA LEU A 969 -13.20 0.59 -11.49
C LEU A 969 -12.74 -0.45 -10.46
N VAL A 970 -12.50 -1.70 -10.88
CA VAL A 970 -11.99 -2.77 -10.01
C VAL A 970 -10.64 -2.37 -9.40
N GLN A 971 -9.72 -1.85 -10.20
CA GLN A 971 -8.39 -1.44 -9.75
C GLN A 971 -8.40 -0.27 -8.73
N GLN A 972 -9.44 0.56 -8.73
CA GLN A 972 -9.61 1.61 -7.71
C GLN A 972 -10.01 1.05 -6.32
N ILE A 973 -10.76 -0.05 -6.29
CA ILE A 973 -11.28 -0.67 -5.06
C ILE A 973 -10.16 -1.42 -4.31
N MET A 974 -9.28 -2.10 -5.05
CA MET A 974 -8.27 -3.01 -4.47
C MET A 974 -7.38 -2.39 -3.38
N PRO A 975 -6.76 -1.20 -3.55
CA PRO A 975 -5.86 -0.64 -2.55
C PRO A 975 -6.55 -0.36 -1.21
N LYS A 976 -7.82 0.03 -1.23
CA LYS A 976 -8.61 0.29 -0.01
C LYS A 976 -8.88 -1.00 0.76
N PHE A 977 -9.19 -2.08 0.05
CA PHE A 977 -9.35 -3.40 0.65
C PHE A 977 -8.04 -3.91 1.28
N VAL A 978 -6.91 -3.79 0.57
CA VAL A 978 -5.59 -4.21 1.09
C VAL A 978 -5.25 -3.48 2.39
N MET A 979 -5.52 -2.17 2.46
CA MET A 979 -5.26 -1.39 3.67
C MET A 979 -6.07 -1.90 4.87
N GLN A 980 -7.37 -2.19 4.71
CA GLN A 980 -8.19 -2.75 5.79
C GLN A 980 -7.72 -4.14 6.21
N ARG A 981 -7.43 -5.01 5.23
CA ARG A 981 -6.91 -6.35 5.49
C ARG A 981 -5.62 -6.30 6.29
N THR A 982 -4.71 -5.40 5.95
CA THR A 982 -3.42 -5.27 6.64
C THR A 982 -3.60 -4.85 8.10
N ILE A 983 -4.46 -3.86 8.40
CA ILE A 983 -4.76 -3.45 9.78
C ILE A 983 -5.38 -4.62 10.56
N TYR A 984 -6.30 -5.36 9.92
CA TYR A 984 -6.92 -6.53 10.52
C TYR A 984 -5.90 -7.63 10.85
N GLU A 985 -5.09 -8.04 9.89
CA GLU A 985 -4.16 -9.16 10.04
C GLU A 985 -3.04 -8.85 11.05
N VAL A 986 -2.54 -7.62 11.10
CA VAL A 986 -1.44 -7.24 11.99
C VAL A 986 -1.91 -7.04 13.43
N ARG A 987 -3.05 -6.38 13.65
CA ARG A 987 -3.50 -5.95 14.99
C ARG A 987 -4.80 -6.61 15.42
N GLU A 988 -5.88 -6.37 14.68
CA GLU A 988 -7.26 -6.60 15.16
C GLU A 988 -7.61 -8.10 15.25
N ARG A 989 -7.01 -8.93 14.39
CA ARG A 989 -7.13 -10.39 14.42
C ARG A 989 -6.51 -10.99 15.69
N HIS A 990 -5.34 -10.50 16.10
CA HIS A 990 -4.63 -11.04 17.25
C HIS A 990 -5.27 -10.68 18.58
N SER A 991 -5.95 -9.53 18.66
CA SER A 991 -6.73 -9.10 19.83
C SER A 991 -8.18 -9.62 19.83
N ASN A 992 -8.53 -10.56 18.94
CA ASN A 992 -9.89 -11.09 18.76
C ASN A 992 -10.98 -10.00 18.74
N MET A 993 -10.74 -8.87 18.06
CA MET A 993 -11.72 -7.77 18.03
C MET A 993 -12.98 -8.15 17.24
N TYR A 994 -12.81 -8.76 16.06
CA TYR A 994 -13.91 -9.24 15.22
C TYR A 994 -13.45 -10.36 14.29
N SER A 995 -14.43 -11.10 13.76
CA SER A 995 -14.17 -12.22 12.84
C SER A 995 -13.70 -11.73 11.47
N TRP A 996 -12.84 -12.52 10.83
CA TRP A 996 -12.41 -12.26 9.45
C TRP A 996 -13.61 -12.29 8.48
N THR A 997 -14.67 -13.04 8.80
CA THR A 997 -15.90 -13.05 8.01
C THR A 997 -16.58 -11.68 7.99
N VAL A 998 -16.52 -10.94 9.10
CA VAL A 998 -17.07 -9.59 9.21
C VAL A 998 -16.23 -8.60 8.42
N LEU A 999 -14.90 -8.75 8.40
CA LEU A 999 -14.02 -7.96 7.54
C LEU A 999 -14.48 -8.04 6.08
N ILE A 1000 -14.59 -9.25 5.54
CA ILE A 1000 -14.94 -9.48 4.13
C ILE A 1000 -16.35 -8.94 3.85
N LEU A 1001 -17.34 -9.32 4.66
CA LEU A 1001 -18.73 -8.96 4.45
C LEU A 1001 -18.93 -7.43 4.43
N THR A 1002 -18.37 -6.73 5.41
CA THR A 1002 -18.57 -5.29 5.55
C THR A 1002 -17.85 -4.47 4.49
N ASN A 1003 -16.69 -4.92 3.99
CA ASN A 1003 -16.05 -4.28 2.84
C ASN A 1003 -16.91 -4.42 1.57
N ILE A 1004 -17.54 -5.59 1.34
CA ILE A 1004 -18.44 -5.78 0.20
C ILE A 1004 -19.71 -4.92 0.37
N LEU A 1005 -20.35 -4.96 1.53
CA LEU A 1005 -21.56 -4.17 1.80
C LEU A 1005 -21.32 -2.67 1.69
N ALA A 1006 -20.13 -2.17 2.05
CA ALA A 1006 -19.80 -0.75 1.99
C ALA A 1006 -19.78 -0.19 0.55
N GLU A 1007 -19.53 -1.02 -0.45
CA GLU A 1007 -19.48 -0.59 -1.85
C GLU A 1007 -20.88 -0.51 -2.50
N ILE A 1008 -21.85 -1.32 -2.04
CA ILE A 1008 -23.16 -1.49 -2.69
C ILE A 1008 -23.94 -0.17 -2.85
N PRO A 1009 -24.09 0.70 -1.83
CA PRO A 1009 -24.87 1.93 -1.98
C PRO A 1009 -24.32 2.86 -3.06
N TYR A 1010 -23.00 2.99 -3.14
CA TYR A 1010 -22.34 3.80 -4.18
C TYR A 1010 -22.52 3.19 -5.57
N HIS A 1011 -22.51 1.86 -5.67
CA HIS A 1011 -22.74 1.14 -6.93
C HIS A 1011 -24.18 1.26 -7.44
N ILE A 1012 -25.18 1.22 -6.55
CA ILE A 1012 -26.59 1.43 -6.93
C ILE A 1012 -26.78 2.84 -7.50
N ILE A 1013 -26.27 3.87 -6.83
CA ILE A 1013 -26.37 5.26 -7.31
C ILE A 1013 -25.70 5.41 -8.68
N LEU A 1014 -24.52 4.82 -8.88
CA LEU A 1014 -23.84 4.83 -10.16
C LEU A 1014 -24.60 4.10 -11.26
N GLY A 1015 -25.22 2.95 -10.95
CA GLY A 1015 -26.07 2.22 -11.89
C GLY A 1015 -27.27 3.04 -12.35
N VAL A 1016 -27.96 3.73 -11.42
CA VAL A 1016 -29.09 4.61 -11.73
C VAL A 1016 -28.66 5.78 -12.63
N ILE A 1017 -27.54 6.43 -12.31
CA ILE A 1017 -27.04 7.56 -13.12
C ILE A 1017 -26.60 7.07 -14.50
N THR A 1018 -25.93 5.91 -14.57
CA THR A 1018 -25.49 5.32 -15.84
C THR A 1018 -26.68 4.98 -16.73
N PHE A 1019 -27.72 4.37 -16.16
CA PHE A 1019 -28.97 4.13 -16.85
C PHE A 1019 -29.58 5.42 -17.40
N ALA A 1020 -29.71 6.45 -16.54
CA ALA A 1020 -30.31 7.72 -16.95
C ALA A 1020 -29.54 8.39 -18.11
N ILE A 1021 -28.21 8.31 -18.12
CA ILE A 1021 -27.42 8.90 -19.21
C ILE A 1021 -27.48 8.02 -20.46
N PHE A 1022 -27.18 6.74 -20.32
CA PHE A 1022 -26.97 5.82 -21.43
C PHE A 1022 -28.28 5.52 -22.18
N ASN A 1023 -29.37 5.28 -21.45
CA ASN A 1023 -30.64 4.88 -22.07
C ASN A 1023 -31.16 5.99 -23.01
N TYR A 1024 -31.18 7.25 -22.58
CA TYR A 1024 -31.73 8.34 -23.40
C TYR A 1024 -30.80 8.80 -24.53
N THR A 1025 -29.49 8.57 -24.41
CA THR A 1025 -28.53 8.97 -25.46
C THR A 1025 -28.39 7.94 -26.57
N VAL A 1026 -28.49 6.65 -26.24
CA VAL A 1026 -28.28 5.54 -27.20
C VAL A 1026 -29.61 4.92 -27.67
N PHE A 1027 -30.48 4.48 -26.75
CA PHE A 1027 -31.70 3.73 -27.09
C PHE A 1027 -32.96 4.59 -27.19
N GLY A 1028 -32.97 5.78 -26.59
CA GLY A 1028 -34.15 6.63 -26.52
C GLY A 1028 -35.25 6.10 -25.57
N ILE A 1029 -36.51 6.40 -25.90
CA ILE A 1029 -37.68 6.00 -25.11
C ILE A 1029 -38.19 4.65 -25.60
N ARG A 1030 -38.25 3.66 -24.70
CA ARG A 1030 -38.73 2.29 -24.94
C ARG A 1030 -39.91 1.98 -24.02
N SER A 1031 -40.40 0.73 -24.05
CA SER A 1031 -41.43 0.28 -23.12
C SER A 1031 -40.95 0.42 -21.66
N SER A 1032 -41.90 0.60 -20.73
CA SER A 1032 -41.58 0.73 -19.31
C SER A 1032 -40.93 -0.52 -18.72
N GLU A 1033 -41.28 -1.71 -19.23
CA GLU A 1033 -40.65 -2.99 -18.85
C GLU A 1033 -39.18 -3.01 -19.28
N ASP A 1034 -38.90 -2.70 -20.54
CA ASP A 1034 -37.54 -2.73 -21.10
C ASP A 1034 -36.63 -1.71 -20.40
N GLN A 1035 -37.13 -0.50 -20.16
CA GLN A 1035 -36.40 0.53 -19.42
C GLN A 1035 -36.09 0.11 -17.98
N GLY A 1036 -37.06 -0.50 -17.28
CA GLY A 1036 -36.86 -1.04 -15.94
C GLY A 1036 -35.78 -2.12 -15.91
N LEU A 1037 -35.75 -3.00 -16.91
CA LEU A 1037 -34.78 -4.08 -16.98
C LEU A 1037 -33.36 -3.57 -17.31
N ILE A 1038 -33.21 -2.59 -18.21
CA ILE A 1038 -31.90 -1.96 -18.51
C ILE A 1038 -31.32 -1.30 -17.25
N LEU A 1039 -32.15 -0.62 -16.44
CA LEU A 1039 -31.72 -0.08 -15.15
C LEU A 1039 -31.15 -1.17 -14.24
N LEU A 1040 -31.85 -2.31 -14.14
CA LEU A 1040 -31.41 -3.43 -13.31
C LEU A 1040 -30.08 -4.03 -13.80
N PHE A 1041 -29.85 -4.10 -15.11
CA PHE A 1041 -28.56 -4.54 -15.68
C PHE A 1041 -27.41 -3.59 -15.34
N PHE A 1042 -27.60 -2.27 -15.40
CA PHE A 1042 -26.55 -1.32 -15.02
C PHE A 1042 -26.27 -1.34 -13.51
N VAL A 1043 -27.28 -1.49 -12.66
CA VAL A 1043 -27.07 -1.71 -11.22
C VAL A 1043 -26.26 -2.99 -10.99
N TYR A 1044 -26.61 -4.08 -11.68
CA TYR A 1044 -25.87 -5.34 -11.65
C TYR A 1044 -24.40 -5.15 -12.06
N PHE A 1045 -24.12 -4.44 -13.17
CA PHE A 1045 -22.76 -4.20 -13.64
C PHE A 1045 -21.86 -3.61 -12.56
N TYR A 1046 -22.32 -2.57 -11.86
CA TYR A 1046 -21.54 -1.94 -10.79
C TYR A 1046 -21.41 -2.82 -9.54
N VAL A 1047 -22.43 -3.60 -9.18
CA VAL A 1047 -22.34 -4.57 -8.07
C VAL A 1047 -21.38 -5.71 -8.41
N LEU A 1048 -21.37 -6.17 -9.66
CA LEU A 1048 -20.42 -7.15 -10.17
C LEU A 1048 -18.99 -6.63 -10.07
N VAL A 1049 -18.72 -5.37 -10.44
CA VAL A 1049 -17.42 -4.70 -10.28
C VAL A 1049 -16.93 -4.81 -8.83
N GLY A 1050 -17.77 -4.44 -7.85
CA GLY A 1050 -17.40 -4.45 -6.43
C GLY A 1050 -17.10 -5.86 -5.89
N THR A 1051 -17.97 -6.83 -6.21
CA THR A 1051 -17.80 -8.21 -5.74
C THR A 1051 -16.65 -8.93 -6.42
N PHE A 1052 -16.41 -8.68 -7.71
CA PHE A 1052 -15.27 -9.21 -8.44
C PHE A 1052 -13.94 -8.66 -7.89
N ALA A 1053 -13.89 -7.36 -7.58
CA ALA A 1053 -12.72 -6.74 -6.96
C ALA A 1053 -12.36 -7.44 -5.65
N ALA A 1054 -13.35 -7.69 -4.78
CA ALA A 1054 -13.17 -8.39 -3.52
C ALA A 1054 -12.65 -9.83 -3.73
N MET A 1055 -13.21 -10.57 -4.69
CA MET A 1055 -12.82 -11.95 -5.00
C MET A 1055 -11.35 -12.05 -5.41
N VAL A 1056 -10.87 -11.16 -6.29
CA VAL A 1056 -9.49 -11.20 -6.78
C VAL A 1056 -8.48 -10.72 -5.74
N ILE A 1057 -8.79 -9.64 -5.00
CA ILE A 1057 -7.83 -9.05 -4.05
C ILE A 1057 -7.70 -9.84 -2.74
N ALA A 1058 -8.75 -10.56 -2.33
CA ALA A 1058 -8.77 -11.29 -1.06
C ALA A 1058 -7.58 -12.28 -0.88
N PRO A 1059 -7.26 -13.16 -1.85
CA PRO A 1059 -6.12 -14.08 -1.73
C PRO A 1059 -4.76 -13.43 -2.02
N LEU A 1060 -4.70 -12.37 -2.83
CA LEU A 1060 -3.45 -11.83 -3.36
C LEU A 1060 -2.75 -10.86 -2.39
N PRO A 1061 -1.41 -10.88 -2.29
CA PRO A 1061 -0.67 -10.13 -1.28
C PRO A 1061 -0.70 -8.61 -1.50
N ASP A 1062 -0.78 -8.16 -2.75
CA ASP A 1062 -0.67 -6.76 -3.13
C ASP A 1062 -1.60 -6.40 -4.31
N ALA A 1063 -1.93 -5.11 -4.43
CA ALA A 1063 -2.82 -4.61 -5.48
C ALA A 1063 -2.21 -4.61 -6.89
N THR A 1064 -0.87 -4.62 -7.04
CA THR A 1064 -0.25 -4.64 -8.37
C THR A 1064 -0.40 -6.00 -9.05
N THR A 1065 -0.13 -7.07 -8.31
CA THR A 1065 -0.33 -8.44 -8.78
C THR A 1065 -1.81 -8.68 -9.07
N ALA A 1066 -2.69 -8.21 -8.19
CA ALA A 1066 -4.14 -8.31 -8.37
C ALA A 1066 -4.64 -7.54 -9.60
N GLY A 1067 -4.14 -6.34 -9.85
CA GLY A 1067 -4.48 -5.56 -11.06
C GLY A 1067 -4.14 -6.32 -12.35
N ARG A 1068 -2.98 -6.97 -12.41
CA ARG A 1068 -2.58 -7.79 -13.58
C ARG A 1068 -3.50 -8.99 -13.78
N VAL A 1069 -3.79 -9.73 -12.71
CA VAL A 1069 -4.73 -10.87 -12.76
C VAL A 1069 -6.12 -10.41 -13.19
N THR A 1070 -6.58 -9.27 -12.68
CA THR A 1070 -7.83 -8.65 -13.10
C THR A 1070 -7.84 -8.30 -14.57
N THR A 1071 -6.77 -7.72 -15.12
CA THR A 1071 -6.69 -7.42 -16.55
C THR A 1071 -6.83 -8.70 -17.39
N VAL A 1072 -6.13 -9.78 -17.04
CA VAL A 1072 -6.24 -11.08 -17.72
C VAL A 1072 -7.68 -11.61 -17.69
N LEU A 1073 -8.27 -11.72 -16.49
CA LEU A 1073 -9.62 -12.24 -16.32
C LEU A 1073 -10.66 -11.35 -17.02
N PHE A 1074 -10.51 -10.03 -16.94
CA PHE A 1074 -11.38 -9.09 -17.61
C PHE A 1074 -11.29 -9.21 -19.13
N SER A 1075 -10.08 -9.29 -19.70
CA SER A 1075 -9.89 -9.50 -21.12
C SER A 1075 -10.56 -10.78 -21.59
N MET A 1076 -10.46 -11.88 -20.83
CA MET A 1076 -11.19 -13.10 -21.13
C MET A 1076 -12.71 -12.89 -21.10
N MET A 1077 -13.25 -12.27 -20.04
CA MET A 1077 -14.69 -12.01 -19.96
C MET A 1077 -15.19 -11.16 -21.14
N LEU A 1078 -14.43 -10.14 -21.55
CA LEU A 1078 -14.78 -9.24 -22.64
C LEU A 1078 -14.72 -9.91 -24.02
N LEU A 1079 -13.66 -10.69 -24.29
CA LEU A 1079 -13.47 -11.41 -25.55
C LEU A 1079 -14.62 -12.38 -25.85
N PHE A 1080 -15.07 -13.09 -24.82
CA PHE A 1080 -16.12 -14.09 -24.94
C PHE A 1080 -17.54 -13.54 -24.76
N ALA A 1081 -17.74 -12.22 -24.83
CA ALA A 1081 -19.07 -11.60 -24.70
C ALA A 1081 -20.01 -11.84 -25.91
N GLY A 1082 -19.53 -12.44 -27.00
CA GLY A 1082 -20.32 -12.74 -28.20
C GLY A 1082 -20.42 -11.62 -29.24
N VAL A 1083 -19.69 -10.52 -29.05
CA VAL A 1083 -19.67 -9.35 -29.95
C VAL A 1083 -18.53 -9.44 -30.98
N PHE A 1084 -17.30 -9.74 -30.53
CA PHE A 1084 -16.12 -9.78 -31.40
C PHE A 1084 -16.01 -11.08 -32.20
N GLN A 1085 -16.53 -12.18 -31.67
CA GLN A 1085 -16.71 -13.44 -32.38
C GLN A 1085 -18.05 -14.03 -32.00
N THR A 1086 -18.76 -14.55 -32.99
CA THR A 1086 -20.04 -15.21 -32.76
C THR A 1086 -19.81 -16.59 -32.15
N PRO A 1087 -20.78 -17.14 -31.39
CA PRO A 1087 -20.64 -18.47 -30.78
C PRO A 1087 -20.41 -19.61 -31.80
N THR A 1088 -20.84 -19.42 -33.05
CA THR A 1088 -20.65 -20.38 -34.15
C THR A 1088 -19.28 -20.30 -34.79
N ALA A 1089 -18.60 -19.15 -34.72
CA ALA A 1089 -17.25 -18.95 -35.24
C ALA A 1089 -16.16 -19.32 -34.23
N LEU A 1090 -16.50 -19.43 -32.94
CA LEU A 1090 -15.57 -19.91 -31.91
C LEU A 1090 -15.17 -21.37 -32.18
N PRO A 1091 -13.89 -21.73 -32.04
CA PRO A 1091 -13.49 -23.14 -32.01
C PRO A 1091 -14.26 -23.89 -30.93
N GLY A 1092 -14.74 -25.11 -31.24
CA GLY A 1092 -15.71 -25.83 -30.41
C GLY A 1092 -15.34 -26.00 -28.93
N PHE A 1093 -14.06 -25.99 -28.57
CA PHE A 1093 -13.61 -25.96 -27.18
C PHE A 1093 -14.04 -24.68 -26.44
N TRP A 1094 -13.95 -23.50 -27.08
CA TRP A 1094 -14.16 -22.21 -26.41
C TRP A 1094 -15.63 -21.87 -26.08
N ILE A 1095 -16.59 -22.66 -26.57
CA ILE A 1095 -18.02 -22.43 -26.33
C ILE A 1095 -18.38 -22.41 -24.84
N PHE A 1096 -17.64 -23.14 -23.99
CA PHE A 1096 -17.88 -23.10 -22.54
C PHE A 1096 -17.58 -21.71 -21.96
N MET A 1097 -16.58 -21.00 -22.49
CA MET A 1097 -16.18 -19.70 -21.97
C MET A 1097 -17.20 -18.63 -22.30
N TYR A 1098 -17.84 -18.70 -23.48
CA TYR A 1098 -19.00 -17.88 -23.81
C TYR A 1098 -20.13 -18.08 -22.77
N ARG A 1099 -20.42 -19.34 -22.38
CA ARG A 1099 -21.44 -19.68 -21.37
C ARG A 1099 -21.07 -19.27 -19.94
N VAL A 1100 -19.78 -19.23 -19.61
CA VAL A 1100 -19.28 -18.88 -18.26
C VAL A 1100 -18.97 -17.38 -18.11
N SER A 1101 -18.92 -16.62 -19.21
CA SER A 1101 -18.61 -15.20 -19.14
C SER A 1101 -19.81 -14.39 -18.63
N PRO A 1102 -19.68 -13.61 -17.53
CA PRO A 1102 -20.74 -12.74 -17.07
C PRO A 1102 -21.03 -11.57 -18.03
N MET A 1103 -20.07 -11.21 -18.89
CA MET A 1103 -20.25 -10.14 -19.87
C MET A 1103 -21.16 -10.56 -21.03
N THR A 1104 -21.23 -11.85 -21.35
CA THR A 1104 -22.16 -12.39 -22.36
C THR A 1104 -23.61 -12.06 -22.01
N TYR A 1105 -24.00 -12.35 -20.76
CA TYR A 1105 -25.36 -12.11 -20.28
C TYR A 1105 -25.65 -10.62 -20.05
N LEU A 1106 -24.63 -9.84 -19.68
CA LEU A 1106 -24.78 -8.38 -19.56
C LEU A 1106 -24.99 -7.73 -20.93
N VAL A 1107 -24.10 -7.99 -21.89
CA VAL A 1107 -24.15 -7.40 -23.21
C VAL A 1107 -25.37 -7.91 -23.97
N GLY A 1108 -25.64 -9.22 -23.93
CA GLY A 1108 -26.82 -9.81 -24.56
C GLY A 1108 -28.13 -9.28 -23.98
N GLY A 1109 -28.25 -9.28 -22.65
CA GLY A 1109 -29.44 -8.78 -21.97
C GLY A 1109 -29.74 -7.32 -22.29
N VAL A 1110 -28.74 -6.43 -22.26
CA VAL A 1110 -28.93 -5.00 -22.57
C VAL A 1110 -29.18 -4.79 -24.06
N SER A 1111 -28.45 -5.47 -24.96
CA SER A 1111 -28.61 -5.31 -26.42
C SER A 1111 -30.01 -5.71 -26.87
N VAL A 1112 -30.47 -6.87 -26.42
CA VAL A 1112 -31.79 -7.41 -26.75
C VAL A 1112 -32.90 -6.52 -26.20
N THR A 1113 -32.78 -6.06 -24.96
CA THR A 1113 -33.79 -5.19 -24.34
C THR A 1113 -33.84 -3.80 -25.00
N GLY A 1114 -32.71 -3.31 -25.52
CA GLY A 1114 -32.60 -1.98 -26.12
C GLY A 1114 -32.86 -1.90 -27.63
N LEU A 1115 -32.72 -3.01 -28.37
CA LEU A 1115 -32.71 -3.02 -29.85
C LEU A 1115 -33.68 -4.01 -30.51
N ALA A 1116 -34.25 -4.98 -29.78
CA ALA A 1116 -35.11 -6.00 -30.39
C ALA A 1116 -36.36 -5.38 -31.04
N GLY A 1117 -36.74 -5.91 -32.22
CA GLY A 1117 -37.91 -5.46 -32.97
C GLY A 1117 -37.72 -4.20 -33.83
N ASP A 1118 -36.52 -3.60 -33.89
CA ASP A 1118 -36.24 -2.47 -34.78
C ASP A 1118 -36.06 -2.90 -36.25
N THR A 1119 -36.52 -2.06 -37.17
CA THR A 1119 -36.34 -2.24 -38.62
C THR A 1119 -35.02 -1.65 -39.09
N ILE A 1120 -34.25 -2.41 -39.87
CA ILE A 1120 -32.98 -1.96 -40.44
C ILE A 1120 -33.21 -1.12 -41.70
N VAL A 1121 -32.50 0.00 -41.80
CA VAL A 1121 -32.45 0.87 -43.00
C VAL A 1121 -30.99 1.01 -43.43
N CYS A 1122 -30.59 0.28 -44.48
CA CYS A 1122 -29.22 0.30 -44.98
C CYS A 1122 -28.79 1.69 -45.50
N SER A 1123 -27.55 2.09 -45.23
CA SER A 1123 -26.91 3.25 -45.87
C SER A 1123 -26.41 2.92 -47.28
N ASP A 1124 -26.06 3.93 -48.08
CA ASP A 1124 -25.57 3.74 -49.47
C ASP A 1124 -24.36 2.80 -49.57
N SER A 1125 -23.48 2.80 -48.56
CA SER A 1125 -22.30 1.92 -48.49
C SER A 1125 -22.60 0.49 -48.02
N GLU A 1126 -23.79 0.25 -47.46
CA GLU A 1126 -24.27 -1.07 -47.00
C GLU A 1126 -25.15 -1.76 -48.05
N LEU A 1127 -25.54 -1.04 -49.12
CA LEU A 1127 -26.34 -1.57 -50.20
C LEU A 1127 -25.49 -2.44 -51.14
N ALA A 1128 -25.98 -3.64 -51.42
CA ALA A 1128 -25.47 -4.46 -52.50
C ALA A 1128 -26.08 -3.94 -53.81
N ILE A 1129 -25.25 -3.27 -54.63
CA ILE A 1129 -25.65 -2.68 -55.92
C ILE A 1129 -25.12 -3.58 -57.06
N PHE A 1130 -26.02 -4.01 -57.94
CA PHE A 1130 -25.72 -4.84 -59.12
C PHE A 1130 -26.72 -4.55 -60.24
N GLN A 1131 -26.43 -5.02 -61.47
CA GLN A 1131 -27.32 -4.78 -62.63
C GLN A 1131 -28.27 -5.96 -62.86
N PRO A 1132 -29.57 -5.73 -63.15
CA PRO A 1132 -30.44 -6.81 -63.59
C PRO A 1132 -30.09 -7.24 -65.04
N PRO A 1133 -30.41 -8.47 -65.47
CA PRO A 1133 -30.30 -8.86 -66.87
C PRO A 1133 -31.08 -7.92 -67.81
N THR A 1134 -30.58 -7.72 -69.04
CA THR A 1134 -31.20 -6.80 -70.01
C THR A 1134 -32.65 -7.16 -70.29
N GLY A 1135 -33.58 -6.25 -69.96
CA GLY A 1135 -35.03 -6.41 -70.18
C GLY A 1135 -35.84 -6.80 -68.95
N GLU A 1136 -35.20 -7.06 -67.80
CA GLU A 1136 -35.86 -7.38 -66.53
C GLU A 1136 -35.82 -6.18 -65.56
N SER A 1137 -36.81 -6.07 -64.67
CA SER A 1137 -36.74 -5.17 -63.52
C SER A 1137 -36.04 -5.84 -62.34
N CYS A 1138 -35.47 -5.04 -61.44
CA CYS A 1138 -34.86 -5.54 -60.20
C CYS A 1138 -35.81 -6.41 -59.39
N GLY A 1139 -37.10 -6.08 -59.36
CA GLY A 1139 -38.13 -6.85 -58.70
C GLY A 1139 -38.34 -8.23 -59.33
N SER A 1140 -38.42 -8.32 -60.66
CA SER A 1140 -38.57 -9.62 -61.36
C SER A 1140 -37.34 -10.50 -61.20
N TYR A 1141 -36.14 -9.93 -61.28
CA TYR A 1141 -34.89 -10.69 -61.18
C TYR A 1141 -34.63 -11.21 -59.75
N MET A 1142 -34.96 -10.42 -58.73
CA MET A 1142 -34.74 -10.79 -57.31
C MET A 1142 -35.89 -11.58 -56.69
N GLN A 1143 -37.03 -11.75 -57.38
CA GLN A 1143 -38.20 -12.43 -56.84
C GLN A 1143 -37.87 -13.86 -56.38
N GLN A 1144 -37.18 -14.64 -57.22
CA GLN A 1144 -36.79 -16.02 -56.90
C GLN A 1144 -35.87 -16.06 -55.67
N TYR A 1145 -34.88 -15.16 -55.57
CA TYR A 1145 -33.98 -15.09 -54.44
C TYR A 1145 -34.71 -14.75 -53.13
N ILE A 1146 -35.66 -13.81 -53.17
CA ILE A 1146 -36.47 -13.42 -51.99
C ILE A 1146 -37.39 -14.57 -51.56
N GLU A 1147 -38.07 -15.23 -52.49
CA GLU A 1147 -38.96 -16.38 -52.22
C GLU A 1147 -38.20 -17.60 -51.69
N GLN A 1148 -36.92 -17.76 -52.04
CA GLN A 1148 -36.03 -18.80 -51.50
C GLN A 1148 -35.57 -18.54 -50.05
N GLY A 1149 -36.07 -17.47 -49.40
CA GLY A 1149 -35.84 -17.19 -47.98
C GLY A 1149 -34.71 -16.19 -47.73
N ALA A 1150 -34.42 -15.29 -48.67
CA ALA A 1150 -33.44 -14.23 -48.43
C ALA A 1150 -33.85 -13.33 -47.25
N LEU A 1151 -32.88 -13.00 -46.40
CA LEU A 1151 -33.11 -12.30 -45.12
C LEU A 1151 -33.36 -10.79 -45.28
N GLY A 1152 -32.94 -10.21 -46.41
CA GLY A 1152 -32.94 -8.78 -46.69
C GLY A 1152 -34.16 -8.26 -47.46
N THR A 1153 -34.12 -6.98 -47.84
CA THR A 1153 -35.20 -6.30 -48.57
C THR A 1153 -34.64 -5.53 -49.78
N LEU A 1154 -35.34 -5.63 -50.92
CA LEU A 1154 -35.04 -4.84 -52.12
C LEU A 1154 -35.72 -3.47 -52.02
N LEU A 1155 -34.96 -2.38 -52.19
CA LEU A 1155 -35.47 -1.01 -52.01
C LEU A 1155 -36.12 -0.43 -53.27
N ASN A 1156 -35.66 -0.84 -54.46
CA ASN A 1156 -36.08 -0.28 -55.76
C ASN A 1156 -36.60 -1.35 -56.75
N PRO A 1157 -37.72 -2.04 -56.45
CA PRO A 1157 -38.23 -3.15 -57.25
C PRO A 1157 -38.61 -2.79 -58.69
N GLN A 1158 -38.89 -1.52 -58.98
CA GLN A 1158 -39.29 -1.05 -60.33
C GLN A 1158 -38.10 -0.55 -61.18
N ALA A 1159 -36.89 -0.50 -60.63
CA ALA A 1159 -35.72 -0.04 -61.36
C ALA A 1159 -35.25 -1.09 -62.39
N THR A 1160 -34.69 -0.61 -63.50
CA THR A 1160 -34.09 -1.44 -64.58
C THR A 1160 -32.57 -1.36 -64.61
N THR A 1161 -31.97 -0.57 -63.72
CA THR A 1161 -30.53 -0.41 -63.49
C THR A 1161 -30.29 -0.22 -61.99
N ASP A 1162 -29.10 -0.57 -61.51
CA ASP A 1162 -28.65 -0.36 -60.11
C ASP A 1162 -29.61 -0.93 -59.05
N CYS A 1163 -29.83 -2.25 -59.07
CA CYS A 1163 -30.64 -2.92 -58.08
C CYS A 1163 -30.03 -2.76 -56.67
N SER A 1164 -30.76 -2.10 -55.78
CA SER A 1164 -30.32 -1.76 -54.43
C SER A 1164 -30.92 -2.73 -53.41
N TYR A 1165 -30.12 -3.70 -52.97
CA TYR A 1165 -30.53 -4.71 -52.02
C TYR A 1165 -29.90 -4.48 -50.64
N CYS A 1166 -30.74 -4.41 -49.60
CA CYS A 1166 -30.30 -4.35 -48.20
C CYS A 1166 -30.27 -5.78 -47.61
N PRO A 1167 -29.11 -6.31 -47.17
CA PRO A 1167 -28.99 -7.72 -46.77
C PRO A 1167 -29.80 -8.17 -45.55
N LEU A 1168 -30.26 -7.23 -44.71
CA LEU A 1168 -30.96 -7.49 -43.46
C LEU A 1168 -32.20 -6.60 -43.33
N ARG A 1169 -33.23 -7.07 -42.64
CA ARG A 1169 -34.52 -6.39 -42.45
C ARG A 1169 -34.80 -5.99 -41.01
N TYR A 1170 -34.40 -6.81 -40.03
CA TYR A 1170 -34.65 -6.57 -38.61
C TYR A 1170 -33.38 -6.73 -37.79
N THR A 1171 -33.23 -5.93 -36.74
CA THR A 1171 -32.09 -6.01 -35.79
C THR A 1171 -31.99 -7.38 -35.13
N ASP A 1172 -33.12 -8.06 -34.93
CA ASP A 1172 -33.17 -9.44 -34.40
C ASP A 1172 -32.35 -10.43 -35.23
N GLN A 1173 -32.17 -10.20 -36.54
CA GLN A 1173 -31.33 -11.04 -37.40
C GLN A 1173 -29.83 -10.88 -37.08
N ILE A 1174 -29.40 -9.69 -36.66
CA ILE A 1174 -28.02 -9.44 -36.19
C ILE A 1174 -27.83 -10.07 -34.81
N LEU A 1175 -28.78 -9.85 -33.90
CA LEU A 1175 -28.71 -10.36 -32.53
C LEU A 1175 -28.71 -11.90 -32.49
N ALA A 1176 -29.51 -12.55 -33.36
CA ALA A 1176 -29.57 -14.01 -33.47
C ALA A 1176 -28.24 -14.64 -33.91
N ARG A 1177 -27.42 -13.96 -34.73
CA ARG A 1177 -26.07 -14.45 -35.11
C ARG A 1177 -25.15 -14.63 -33.90
N SER A 1178 -25.34 -13.81 -32.87
CA SER A 1178 -24.61 -13.88 -31.61
C SER A 1178 -25.32 -14.71 -30.52
N GLY A 1179 -26.40 -15.41 -30.88
CA GLY A 1179 -27.19 -16.24 -29.95
C GLY A 1179 -28.01 -15.44 -28.94
N MET A 1180 -28.36 -14.19 -29.26
CA MET A 1180 -29.10 -13.29 -28.38
C MET A 1180 -30.57 -13.20 -28.80
N TYR A 1181 -31.50 -13.53 -27.89
CA TYR A 1181 -32.94 -13.61 -28.19
C TYR A 1181 -33.80 -12.83 -27.17
N TYR A 1182 -34.90 -12.22 -27.64
CA TYR A 1182 -35.80 -11.41 -26.80
C TYR A 1182 -36.37 -12.11 -25.57
N HIS A 1183 -36.66 -13.41 -25.67
CA HIS A 1183 -37.22 -14.19 -24.56
C HIS A 1183 -36.21 -14.48 -23.44
N ASP A 1184 -34.91 -14.32 -23.68
CA ASP A 1184 -33.85 -14.66 -22.72
C ASP A 1184 -33.50 -13.54 -21.74
N ARG A 1185 -34.02 -12.32 -21.95
CA ARG A 1185 -33.63 -11.11 -21.18
C ARG A 1185 -33.72 -11.26 -19.66
N TRP A 1186 -34.77 -11.90 -19.14
CA TRP A 1186 -34.96 -12.12 -17.70
C TRP A 1186 -34.07 -13.25 -17.15
N ARG A 1187 -33.80 -14.28 -17.97
CA ARG A 1187 -32.84 -15.35 -17.64
C ARG A 1187 -31.44 -14.75 -17.47
N ASP A 1188 -31.03 -13.91 -18.41
CA ASP A 1188 -29.69 -13.32 -18.43
C ASP A 1188 -29.47 -12.39 -17.23
N TRP A 1189 -30.50 -11.64 -16.83
CA TRP A 1189 -30.47 -10.86 -15.58
C TRP A 1189 -30.32 -11.74 -14.33
N ALA A 1190 -31.08 -12.83 -14.23
CA ALA A 1190 -31.02 -13.76 -13.11
C ALA A 1190 -29.65 -14.46 -13.01
N LEU A 1191 -29.06 -14.84 -14.15
CA LEU A 1191 -27.70 -15.39 -14.21
C LEU A 1191 -26.66 -14.37 -13.76
N GLY A 1192 -26.81 -13.10 -14.12
CA GLY A 1192 -25.98 -12.01 -13.61
C GLY A 1192 -25.95 -11.97 -12.07
N PHE A 1193 -27.12 -12.07 -11.42
CA PHE A 1193 -27.19 -12.09 -9.95
C PHE A 1193 -26.52 -13.34 -9.34
N ALA A 1194 -26.58 -14.49 -10.01
CA ALA A 1194 -25.88 -15.70 -9.58
C ALA A 1194 -24.35 -15.49 -9.53
N TYR A 1195 -23.76 -14.74 -10.47
CA TYR A 1195 -22.34 -14.37 -10.43
C TYR A 1195 -21.98 -13.49 -9.24
N VAL A 1196 -22.86 -12.59 -8.83
CA VAL A 1196 -22.66 -11.76 -7.63
C VAL A 1196 -22.56 -12.66 -6.39
N ILE A 1197 -23.48 -13.62 -6.24
CA ILE A 1197 -23.46 -14.59 -5.14
C ILE A 1197 -22.20 -15.45 -5.20
N PHE A 1198 -21.83 -15.93 -6.38
CA PHE A 1198 -20.61 -16.72 -6.59
C PHE A 1198 -19.36 -15.95 -6.17
N ASN A 1199 -19.19 -14.70 -6.62
CA ASN A 1199 -18.04 -13.87 -6.27
C ASN A 1199 -17.94 -13.65 -4.77
N ILE A 1200 -19.07 -13.40 -4.10
CA ILE A 1200 -19.12 -13.26 -2.64
C ILE A 1200 -18.64 -14.56 -1.98
N ALA A 1201 -19.23 -15.71 -2.33
CA ALA A 1201 -18.86 -17.01 -1.77
C ALA A 1201 -17.39 -17.36 -2.02
N ALA A 1202 -16.91 -17.14 -3.26
CA ALA A 1202 -15.52 -17.33 -3.66
C ALA A 1202 -14.57 -16.43 -2.86
N THR A 1203 -14.95 -15.18 -2.56
CA THR A 1203 -14.15 -14.28 -1.73
C THR A 1203 -13.88 -14.88 -0.34
N PHE A 1204 -14.93 -15.42 0.32
CA PHE A 1204 -14.76 -16.08 1.62
C PHE A 1204 -13.88 -17.32 1.53
N LEU A 1205 -14.11 -18.16 0.51
CA LEU A 1205 -13.37 -19.41 0.31
C LEU A 1205 -11.89 -19.15 0.00
N LEU A 1206 -11.58 -18.26 -0.95
CA LEU A 1206 -10.22 -17.93 -1.34
C LEU A 1206 -9.44 -17.26 -0.20
N TYR A 1207 -10.07 -16.35 0.56
CA TYR A 1207 -9.44 -15.78 1.74
C TYR A 1207 -9.08 -16.86 2.77
N ALA A 1208 -10.01 -17.78 3.04
CA ALA A 1208 -9.79 -18.87 3.99
C ALA A 1208 -8.66 -19.82 3.53
N LEU A 1209 -8.64 -20.20 2.25
CA LEU A 1209 -7.63 -21.12 1.70
C LEU A 1209 -6.21 -20.53 1.73
N PHE A 1210 -6.04 -19.30 1.23
CA PHE A 1210 -4.71 -18.72 1.01
C PHE A 1210 -4.17 -17.95 2.22
N ARG A 1211 -5.02 -17.30 3.03
CA ARG A 1211 -4.57 -16.45 4.15
C ARG A 1211 -4.72 -17.09 5.53
N LEU A 1212 -5.68 -18.00 5.71
CA LEU A 1212 -5.87 -18.71 6.99
C LEU A 1212 -5.10 -20.05 7.06
N SER A 1213 -4.35 -20.41 6.01
CA SER A 1213 -3.49 -21.61 5.95
C SER A 1213 -4.20 -22.96 6.07
N LEU A 1214 -5.50 -23.03 5.76
CA LEU A 1214 -6.26 -24.29 5.74
C LEU A 1214 -5.65 -25.34 4.80
N TRP A 1215 -4.99 -24.91 3.72
CA TRP A 1215 -4.24 -25.79 2.83
C TRP A 1215 -3.00 -26.41 3.51
N GLY A 1216 -2.29 -25.65 4.34
CA GLY A 1216 -1.16 -26.16 5.14
C GLY A 1216 -1.61 -27.10 6.26
N ALA A 1217 -2.79 -26.88 6.85
CA ALA A 1217 -3.39 -27.79 7.82
C ALA A 1217 -3.86 -29.11 7.17
N GLY A 1218 -4.37 -29.05 5.92
CA GLY A 1218 -4.71 -30.22 5.11
C GLY A 1218 -3.48 -31.05 4.75
N ILE A 1219 -2.41 -30.41 4.27
CA ILE A 1219 -1.14 -31.09 3.95
C ILE A 1219 -0.49 -31.66 5.22
N LYS A 1220 -0.53 -30.95 6.36
CA LYS A 1220 -0.06 -31.48 7.65
C LYS A 1220 -0.89 -32.66 8.16
N ARG A 1221 -2.22 -32.66 7.97
CA ARG A 1221 -3.08 -33.81 8.28
C ARG A 1221 -2.80 -35.01 7.38
N VAL A 1222 -2.55 -34.78 6.09
CA VAL A 1222 -2.13 -35.83 5.14
C VAL A 1222 -0.75 -36.37 5.52
N GLN A 1223 0.23 -35.52 5.84
CA GLN A 1223 1.56 -35.94 6.33
C GLN A 1223 1.50 -36.66 7.68
N GLN A 1224 0.60 -36.28 8.59
CA GLN A 1224 0.36 -37.00 9.84
C GLN A 1224 -0.34 -38.36 9.62
N MET A 1225 -1.24 -38.46 8.64
CA MET A 1225 -1.83 -39.75 8.22
C MET A 1225 -0.76 -40.68 7.63
N PHE A 1226 0.15 -40.16 6.79
CA PHE A 1226 1.26 -40.96 6.26
C PHE A 1226 2.31 -41.35 7.32
N ARG A 1227 2.48 -40.55 8.39
CA ARG A 1227 3.34 -40.93 9.53
C ARG A 1227 2.71 -41.98 10.46
N ARG A 1228 1.38 -42.03 10.57
CA ARG A 1228 0.69 -43.01 11.43
C ARG A 1228 0.64 -44.42 10.85
N ASN A 1229 0.80 -44.56 9.53
CA ASN A 1229 0.80 -45.87 8.84
C ASN A 1229 2.20 -46.49 8.66
N GLY A 1230 3.27 -45.87 9.21
CA GLY A 1230 4.65 -46.37 9.09
C GLY A 1230 5.18 -47.14 10.32
N HIS A 1231 4.33 -47.55 11.27
CA HIS A 1231 4.73 -48.25 12.50
C HIS A 1231 4.08 -49.62 12.72
N HIS A 1232 3.43 -50.20 11.71
CA HIS A 1232 2.99 -51.59 11.73
C HIS A 1232 3.29 -52.27 10.39
N THR A 1233 4.54 -52.68 10.20
CA THR A 1233 4.96 -53.82 9.34
C THR A 1233 6.46 -54.01 9.55
N GLY A 1234 6.78 -54.70 10.63
CA GLY A 1234 8.09 -55.27 10.91
C GLY A 1234 7.88 -56.71 11.39
N VAL A 1235 7.69 -57.60 10.41
CA VAL A 1235 8.18 -58.99 10.41
C VAL A 1235 8.89 -59.16 9.08
#